data_AF-A0A023F5C7-F1
#
_entry.id   AF-A0A023F5C7-F1
#
_cell.length_a   1.000
_cell.length_b   1.000
_cell.length_c   1.000
_cell.angle_alpha   90.00
_cell.angle_beta   90.00
_cell.angle_gamma   90.00
#
_symmetry.space_group_name_H-M   'P 1'
#
loop_
_entity.id
_entity.type
_entity.pdbx_description
1 polymer ?
#
loop_
_entity_poly.entity_id
_entity_poly.type
_entity_poly.pdbx_seq_one_letter_code
_entity_poly.pdbx_strand_id
1 'polypeptide(L)'
;MSGYETNLFLYSEEMEDRPRISTLISSLANYSNTIPPASTDPDAKPTDTKGGASMGTLVGVYLPCIQNIFGVILFIRLTWVVGTAGAVQGFLIVLCCCCVTMLTAISMSAIATNGVVPAGGSYFMISRSLGPEFGGAVGMLFYTGTTLAAAMYIIGAVEIVLTYMAPGLSIFGDFTKDVDIMYNNFRVYGTGLLLVMGTIVFIGVKFVNKFAGVALACVILSILAVYAGIFVNFYGNEKLKMCVLGSRLLKDIDTNNCSKEIGGPLYNIFCNVNGSNVVCDPYFENHEVTIRNGIQGLASGVFFDNIGDFFLNEGQFIASSKEPEEIQTLDRPTYNQVVADLTTSFTILIGIFFPSVTGIMAGSNRSGDLADAQKSIPIGTICAILTTSTVYLSSVLLFAGTVDNLLLRDKFGQSIGGRLVVANMAWPNEWVILIGSFLSTLGAGLQSLTGAPRLLQAIAKDGIVPFLAPFAVSSSRGEPTRALLLTLSICQCGILLGNVDYLAPLLSMFFLMCYGFVNLACALQTILRTPNWRPRFKYYHWSLSFTGLALCIAVMFMSSWYYALVAMGMAGLIYKYIEYRGAEKEWGDGISGLALSAARYSLLRLEEGPPHTKNWRPQILILCKLTEDYLPKYRKIFTFASQLKAGKGLTVTVSVVPGDFSQCSGEAMAAKQSLRKLMDEERVKGFVDVLVASDIAEGISYLIQTTGLGGMKPNTVILGWPYSWRNSENERTWHTFLKSVRNVAAARMALLVPKGINFFPNSTIKMSGNIDIWWIVHDGGLLMLLPFLLKQHRTWKNCKLRIFTVAQMEDNSIQMKKDLKTFLYHLRIEAEVEVVEMTDNDISAYTYERTLMMEQRNQMLKELRLNKKESMGMVQAIVDQHHDMKTATKVRFQEPSNGKTPSANNKEILQNEGNEETKKCDTTQTCNKTSPQNVPQSLPVQDKPSITPDKGNVRRMHTAVKLNEVIVHKSSEAQLVILNLPGPPRDTTFEREANYMEFLEVLTEGLERVLMVRGGGREVITIYS
;
A
#
# COMPACT_ATOMS: atom_id res chain seq x y z
N MET A 1 -45.94 -31.51 -15.38
CA MET A 1 -47.27 -32.05 -15.05
C MET A 1 -47.17 -32.71 -13.67
N SER A 2 -47.95 -32.17 -12.73
CA SER A 2 -48.36 -32.61 -11.39
C SER A 2 -47.68 -33.77 -10.64
N GLY A 3 -47.29 -33.49 -9.39
CA GLY A 3 -47.88 -34.17 -8.23
C GLY A 3 -47.10 -35.35 -7.64
N TYR A 4 -46.35 -35.12 -6.56
CA TYR A 4 -46.57 -35.70 -5.23
C TYR A 4 -45.42 -35.27 -4.31
N GLU A 5 -45.63 -34.15 -3.61
CA GLU A 5 -44.93 -33.84 -2.37
C GLU A 5 -45.58 -34.66 -1.26
N THR A 6 -44.81 -35.52 -0.60
CA THR A 6 -45.13 -35.97 0.76
C THR A 6 -44.18 -35.28 1.72
N ASN A 7 -44.73 -34.26 2.38
CA ASN A 7 -44.19 -33.59 3.54
C ASN A 7 -43.81 -34.61 4.62
N LEU A 8 -42.51 -34.81 4.81
CA LEU A 8 -41.95 -35.37 6.05
C LEU A 8 -40.84 -34.44 6.56
N PHE A 9 -41.16 -33.16 6.72
CA PHE A 9 -40.25 -32.13 7.25
C PHE A 9 -40.61 -31.67 8.68
N LEU A 10 -41.42 -32.46 9.41
CA LEU A 10 -41.89 -32.11 10.75
C LEU A 10 -40.95 -32.50 11.90
N TYR A 11 -39.65 -32.71 11.63
CA TYR A 11 -38.66 -33.10 12.65
C TYR A 11 -37.29 -32.41 12.50
N SER A 12 -37.22 -31.27 11.80
CA SER A 12 -35.96 -30.51 11.73
C SER A 12 -35.66 -29.71 13.01
N GLU A 13 -36.67 -29.40 13.82
CA GLU A 13 -36.50 -28.71 15.11
C GLU A 13 -36.13 -29.66 16.27
N GLU A 14 -36.29 -30.99 16.11
CA GLU A 14 -35.82 -31.99 17.10
C GLU A 14 -34.33 -32.36 16.94
N MET A 15 -33.59 -31.72 16.03
CA MET A 15 -32.15 -31.99 15.84
C MET A 15 -31.27 -31.46 16.99
N GLU A 16 -31.81 -30.60 17.87
CA GLU A 16 -31.08 -30.04 19.01
C GLU A 16 -30.86 -31.05 20.16
N ASP A 17 -31.61 -32.16 20.20
CA ASP A 17 -31.54 -33.16 21.29
C ASP A 17 -30.62 -34.37 21.01
N ARG A 18 -29.87 -34.37 19.90
CA ARG A 18 -28.86 -35.41 19.68
C ARG A 18 -27.57 -35.11 20.48
N PRO A 19 -26.89 -36.14 21.04
CA PRO A 19 -25.65 -35.92 21.79
C PRO A 19 -24.66 -35.16 20.92
N ARG A 20 -24.00 -34.13 21.49
CA ARG A 20 -23.03 -33.23 20.82
C ARG A 20 -21.99 -33.95 19.95
N ILE A 21 -21.72 -35.22 20.24
CA ILE A 21 -20.83 -36.10 19.49
C ILE A 21 -21.39 -36.42 18.10
N SER A 22 -22.69 -36.66 17.94
CA SER A 22 -23.31 -37.00 16.65
C SER A 22 -23.38 -35.81 15.68
N THR A 23 -23.58 -34.59 16.19
CA THR A 23 -23.51 -33.35 15.41
C THR A 23 -22.06 -32.99 15.05
N LEU A 24 -21.11 -33.23 15.96
CA LEU A 24 -19.68 -33.16 15.64
C LEU A 24 -19.29 -34.17 14.54
N ILE A 25 -19.73 -35.42 14.65
CA ILE A 25 -19.46 -36.48 13.65
C ILE A 25 -20.14 -36.15 12.31
N SER A 26 -21.37 -35.63 12.29
CA SER A 26 -22.02 -35.23 11.02
C SER A 26 -21.33 -34.01 10.38
N SER A 27 -20.85 -33.06 11.18
CA SER A 27 -20.04 -31.93 10.69
C SER A 27 -18.68 -32.37 10.15
N LEU A 28 -18.06 -33.38 10.78
CA LEU A 28 -16.83 -34.01 10.32
C LEU A 28 -17.05 -34.83 9.03
N ALA A 29 -18.23 -35.45 8.87
CA ALA A 29 -18.60 -36.17 7.66
C ALA A 29 -18.78 -35.23 6.44
N ASN A 30 -19.12 -33.97 6.67
CA ASN A 30 -19.21 -32.92 5.65
C ASN A 30 -17.91 -32.09 5.49
N TYR A 31 -16.80 -32.53 6.08
CA TYR A 31 -15.50 -31.87 5.95
C TYR A 31 -15.01 -31.88 4.48
N SER A 32 -14.64 -30.71 3.94
CA SER A 32 -14.27 -30.56 2.52
C SER A 32 -12.97 -29.77 2.31
N ASN A 33 -11.82 -30.46 2.30
CA ASN A 33 -10.46 -30.02 1.92
C ASN A 33 -10.26 -28.83 0.94
N THR A 34 -11.11 -28.74 -0.08
CA THR A 34 -10.73 -28.21 -1.39
C THR A 34 -11.19 -26.77 -1.65
N ILE A 35 -10.49 -26.07 -2.54
CA ILE A 35 -10.88 -24.72 -3.02
C ILE A 35 -12.25 -24.83 -3.68
N PRO A 36 -13.26 -24.03 -3.31
CA PRO A 36 -14.59 -24.11 -3.94
C PRO A 36 -14.50 -23.83 -5.44
N PRO A 37 -15.41 -24.40 -6.26
CA PRO A 37 -15.45 -24.11 -7.69
C PRO A 37 -15.72 -22.62 -7.89
N ALA A 38 -15.03 -22.01 -8.85
CA ALA A 38 -15.24 -20.60 -9.19
C ALA A 38 -16.71 -20.42 -9.64
N SER A 39 -17.48 -19.59 -8.92
CA SER A 39 -18.87 -19.27 -9.27
C SER A 39 -18.97 -18.68 -10.68
N THR A 40 -20.15 -18.77 -11.29
CA THR A 40 -20.45 -18.15 -12.59
C THR A 40 -20.66 -16.64 -12.49
N ASP A 41 -20.82 -16.12 -11.27
CA ASP A 41 -20.98 -14.69 -11.01
C ASP A 41 -19.98 -14.23 -9.91
N PRO A 42 -19.00 -13.38 -10.25
CA PRO A 42 -17.97 -12.89 -9.32
C PRO A 42 -18.48 -11.82 -8.35
N ASP A 43 -19.67 -11.24 -8.58
CA ASP A 43 -20.27 -10.18 -7.75
C ASP A 43 -21.56 -10.62 -7.04
N ALA A 44 -21.89 -11.92 -7.07
CA ALA A 44 -23.07 -12.43 -6.38
C ALA A 44 -22.96 -12.16 -4.88
N LYS A 45 -23.91 -11.35 -4.36
CA LYS A 45 -24.20 -11.32 -2.91
C LYS A 45 -24.40 -12.77 -2.44
N PRO A 46 -24.00 -13.11 -1.20
CA PRO A 46 -24.28 -14.42 -0.64
C PRO A 46 -25.78 -14.67 -0.83
N THR A 47 -26.14 -15.62 -1.67
CA THR A 47 -27.52 -16.05 -1.78
C THR A 47 -27.87 -16.60 -0.41
N ASP A 48 -28.87 -16.00 0.23
CA ASP A 48 -29.60 -16.60 1.37
C ASP A 48 -30.32 -17.87 0.87
N THR A 49 -29.56 -18.87 0.43
CA THR A 49 -30.01 -20.25 0.40
C THR A 49 -30.06 -20.71 1.84
N LYS A 50 -31.22 -20.50 2.46
CA LYS A 50 -31.67 -21.22 3.66
C LYS A 50 -31.39 -22.72 3.43
N GLY A 51 -30.30 -23.25 3.99
CA GLY A 51 -29.98 -24.69 3.94
C GLY A 51 -28.51 -25.11 3.75
N GLY A 52 -27.54 -24.21 3.61
CA GLY A 52 -26.11 -24.57 3.62
C GLY A 52 -25.49 -24.34 5.00
N ALA A 53 -25.04 -25.39 5.70
CA ALA A 53 -24.42 -25.26 7.02
C ALA A 53 -23.19 -24.32 6.96
N SER A 54 -23.27 -23.18 7.64
CA SER A 54 -22.17 -22.22 7.74
C SER A 54 -21.05 -22.79 8.62
N MET A 55 -19.84 -22.90 8.07
CA MET A 55 -18.72 -23.51 8.78
C MET A 55 -18.15 -22.55 9.83
N GLY A 56 -17.86 -23.08 11.02
CA GLY A 56 -17.16 -22.35 12.09
C GLY A 56 -15.64 -22.29 11.89
N THR A 57 -14.96 -21.50 12.71
CA THR A 57 -13.51 -21.25 12.61
C THR A 57 -12.64 -22.52 12.69
N LEU A 58 -13.02 -23.49 13.53
CA LEU A 58 -12.25 -24.73 13.71
C LEU A 58 -12.27 -25.60 12.45
N VAL A 59 -13.46 -25.95 11.97
CA VAL A 59 -13.66 -26.87 10.83
C VAL A 59 -13.40 -26.17 9.49
N GLY A 60 -13.71 -24.88 9.40
CA GLY A 60 -13.62 -24.10 8.16
C GLY A 60 -12.24 -23.50 7.87
N VAL A 61 -11.41 -23.24 8.88
CA VAL A 61 -10.10 -22.57 8.72
C VAL A 61 -8.96 -23.33 9.39
N TYR A 62 -9.07 -23.63 10.68
CA TYR A 62 -7.97 -24.21 11.47
C TYR A 62 -7.55 -25.61 11.01
N LEU A 63 -8.49 -26.56 10.93
CA LEU A 63 -8.21 -27.94 10.48
C LEU A 63 -7.69 -27.98 9.02
N PRO A 64 -8.28 -27.23 8.07
CA PRO A 64 -7.74 -27.06 6.72
C PRO A 64 -6.30 -26.58 6.67
N CYS A 65 -5.98 -25.58 7.50
CA CYS A 65 -4.65 -24.99 7.55
C CYS A 65 -3.63 -25.98 8.10
N ILE A 66 -3.94 -26.64 9.22
CA ILE A 66 -3.08 -27.69 9.80
C ILE A 66 -2.83 -28.83 8.83
N GLN A 67 -3.86 -29.28 8.11
CA GLN A 67 -3.74 -30.38 7.15
C GLN A 67 -2.78 -30.08 6.00
N ASN A 68 -2.68 -28.81 5.57
CA ASN A 68 -1.78 -28.43 4.48
C ASN A 68 -0.38 -28.06 4.96
N ILE A 69 -0.22 -27.65 6.22
CA ILE A 69 1.09 -27.38 6.80
C ILE A 69 1.82 -28.70 7.13
N PHE A 70 1.13 -29.65 7.77
CA PHE A 70 1.73 -30.96 8.04
C PHE A 70 1.88 -31.75 6.76
N GLY A 71 3.13 -32.01 6.38
CA GLY A 71 3.48 -32.74 5.17
C GLY A 71 4.60 -33.76 5.38
N VAL A 72 5.12 -34.24 4.26
CA VAL A 72 6.13 -35.32 4.21
C VAL A 72 7.41 -35.02 5.00
N ILE A 73 7.83 -33.75 5.04
CA ILE A 73 9.11 -33.34 5.63
C ILE A 73 9.16 -33.65 7.13
N LEU A 74 8.04 -33.55 7.85
CA LEU A 74 7.98 -33.83 9.29
C LEU A 74 8.47 -35.25 9.61
N PHE A 75 8.05 -36.24 8.80
CA PHE A 75 8.32 -37.64 9.07
C PHE A 75 9.61 -38.15 8.43
N ILE A 76 9.94 -37.67 7.23
CA ILE A 76 11.06 -38.22 6.45
C ILE A 76 12.35 -37.41 6.61
N ARG A 77 12.27 -36.08 6.72
CA ARG A 77 13.46 -35.22 6.63
C ARG A 77 13.81 -34.50 7.93
N LEU A 78 12.86 -34.32 8.87
CA LEU A 78 13.12 -33.56 10.09
C LEU A 78 14.24 -34.16 10.95
N THR A 79 14.29 -35.49 11.12
CA THR A 79 15.39 -36.16 11.86
C THR A 79 16.75 -35.91 11.20
N TRP A 80 16.79 -35.97 9.87
CA TRP A 80 18.01 -35.70 9.10
C TRP A 80 18.47 -34.25 9.19
N VAL A 81 17.54 -33.29 9.14
CA VAL A 81 17.84 -31.86 9.36
C VAL A 81 18.43 -31.64 10.76
N VAL A 82 17.86 -32.30 11.79
CA VAL A 82 18.37 -32.21 13.16
C VAL A 82 19.74 -32.87 13.32
N GLY A 83 19.98 -34.03 12.69
CA GLY A 83 21.26 -34.73 12.75
C GLY A 83 22.41 -34.00 12.06
N THR A 84 22.11 -33.31 10.95
CA THR A 84 23.11 -32.58 10.16
C THR A 84 23.37 -31.17 10.70
N ALA A 85 22.34 -30.41 11.05
CA ALA A 85 22.50 -29.06 11.59
C ALA A 85 22.82 -29.03 13.10
N GLY A 86 22.51 -30.11 13.81
CA GLY A 86 22.51 -30.13 15.27
C GLY A 86 21.28 -29.45 15.88
N ALA A 87 21.12 -29.58 17.20
CA ALA A 87 19.94 -29.11 17.92
C ALA A 87 19.75 -27.58 17.81
N VAL A 88 20.82 -26.80 17.96
CA VAL A 88 20.74 -25.33 18.01
C VAL A 88 20.48 -24.74 16.63
N GLN A 89 21.27 -25.12 15.63
CA GLN A 89 21.07 -24.59 14.28
C GLN A 89 19.77 -25.14 13.67
N GLY A 90 19.43 -26.40 13.93
CA GLY A 90 18.14 -26.98 13.55
C GLY A 90 16.96 -26.18 14.13
N PHE A 91 17.02 -25.79 15.41
CA PHE A 91 16.00 -24.95 16.04
C PHE A 91 15.91 -23.57 15.36
N LEU A 92 17.05 -22.94 15.04
CA LEU A 92 17.08 -21.65 14.35
C LEU A 92 16.52 -21.72 12.92
N ILE A 93 16.78 -22.81 12.18
CA ILE A 93 16.21 -23.05 10.85
C ILE A 93 14.69 -23.08 10.93
N VAL A 94 14.14 -23.89 11.85
CA VAL A 94 12.69 -24.01 12.05
C VAL A 94 12.08 -22.68 12.48
N LEU A 95 12.69 -22.00 13.47
CA LEU A 95 12.20 -20.73 14.00
C LEU A 95 12.16 -19.65 12.90
N CYS A 96 13.21 -19.54 12.08
CA CYS A 96 13.27 -18.58 10.98
C CYS A 96 12.12 -18.79 9.99
N CYS A 97 11.91 -20.03 9.54
CA CYS A 97 10.82 -20.39 8.62
C CYS A 97 9.44 -20.10 9.22
N CYS A 98 9.22 -20.43 10.50
CA CYS A 98 7.97 -20.14 11.21
C CYS A 98 7.71 -18.63 11.37
N CYS A 99 8.75 -17.81 11.60
CA CYS A 99 8.61 -16.36 11.67
C CYS A 99 8.17 -15.75 10.33
N VAL A 100 8.73 -16.23 9.20
CA VAL A 100 8.32 -15.79 7.85
C VAL A 100 6.83 -16.02 7.63
N THR A 101 6.34 -17.22 7.95
CA THR A 101 4.93 -17.58 7.75
C THR A 101 4.00 -16.88 8.72
N MET A 102 4.44 -16.64 9.97
CA MET A 102 3.68 -15.88 10.96
C MET A 102 3.46 -14.42 10.54
N LEU A 103 4.52 -13.74 10.10
CA LEU A 103 4.41 -12.36 9.63
C LEU A 103 3.51 -12.27 8.39
N THR A 104 3.63 -13.23 7.48
CA THR A 104 2.77 -13.31 6.29
C THR A 104 1.30 -13.58 6.65
N ALA A 105 1.04 -14.38 7.70
CA ALA A 105 -0.31 -14.60 8.19
C ALA A 105 -0.95 -13.35 8.82
N ILE A 106 -0.15 -12.48 9.45
CA ILE A 106 -0.62 -11.17 9.94
C ILE A 106 -1.01 -10.28 8.74
N SER A 107 -0.21 -10.25 7.67
CA SER A 107 -0.55 -9.51 6.45
C SER A 107 -1.79 -10.07 5.75
N MET A 108 -1.91 -11.40 5.64
CA MET A 108 -3.13 -12.08 5.16
C MET A 108 -4.36 -11.76 6.00
N SER A 109 -4.21 -11.64 7.32
CA SER A 109 -5.30 -11.25 8.23
C SER A 109 -5.74 -9.81 8.02
N ALA A 110 -4.81 -8.91 7.67
CA ALA A 110 -5.13 -7.53 7.30
C ALA A 110 -5.93 -7.47 6.00
N ILE A 111 -5.57 -8.30 5.00
CA ILE A 111 -6.33 -8.46 3.74
C ILE A 111 -7.74 -8.98 4.05
N ALA A 112 -7.86 -10.06 4.83
CA ALA A 112 -9.14 -10.68 5.16
C ALA A 112 -10.08 -9.76 5.97
N THR A 113 -9.56 -8.73 6.63
CA THR A 113 -10.36 -7.75 7.39
C THR A 113 -10.58 -6.43 6.63
N ASN A 114 -10.06 -6.33 5.40
CA ASN A 114 -10.24 -5.18 4.53
C ASN A 114 -11.46 -5.37 3.61
N GLY A 115 -12.52 -4.61 3.86
CA GLY A 115 -13.76 -4.68 3.08
C GLY A 115 -14.55 -5.98 3.31
N VAL A 116 -15.50 -6.27 2.42
CA VAL A 116 -16.29 -7.51 2.46
C VAL A 116 -15.45 -8.64 1.85
N VAL A 117 -15.35 -9.78 2.54
CA VAL A 117 -14.60 -10.93 2.04
C VAL A 117 -15.43 -11.61 0.95
N PRO A 118 -14.97 -11.65 -0.31
CA PRO A 118 -15.71 -12.31 -1.37
C PRO A 118 -15.71 -13.83 -1.20
N ALA A 119 -16.80 -14.46 -1.62
CA ALA A 119 -16.86 -15.91 -1.77
C ALA A 119 -16.02 -16.31 -3.00
N GLY A 120 -14.94 -17.09 -2.80
CA GLY A 120 -14.06 -17.49 -3.91
C GLY A 120 -12.67 -18.01 -3.50
N GLY A 121 -12.30 -17.90 -2.23
CA GLY A 121 -11.02 -18.40 -1.72
C GLY A 121 -9.91 -17.34 -1.69
N SER A 122 -8.68 -17.80 -1.48
CA SER A 122 -7.49 -16.95 -1.27
C SER A 122 -7.23 -15.96 -2.41
N TYR A 123 -7.34 -16.41 -3.66
CA TYR A 123 -7.09 -15.58 -4.83
C TYR A 123 -8.05 -14.40 -4.96
N PHE A 124 -9.37 -14.64 -4.87
CA PHE A 124 -10.37 -13.56 -4.96
C PHE A 124 -10.27 -12.59 -3.80
N MET A 125 -9.96 -13.08 -2.60
CA MET A 125 -9.69 -12.23 -1.44
C MET A 125 -8.50 -11.30 -1.71
N ILE A 126 -7.41 -11.80 -2.28
CA ILE A 126 -6.21 -10.99 -2.59
C ILE A 126 -6.48 -10.03 -3.76
N SER A 127 -7.06 -10.50 -4.87
CA SER A 127 -7.26 -9.68 -6.08
C SER A 127 -8.24 -8.53 -5.86
N ARG A 128 -9.27 -8.72 -5.03
CA ARG A 128 -10.27 -7.67 -4.76
C ARG A 128 -9.81 -6.67 -3.72
N SER A 129 -9.03 -7.10 -2.71
CA SER A 129 -8.50 -6.20 -1.69
C SER A 129 -7.27 -5.43 -2.17
N LEU A 130 -6.37 -6.07 -2.94
CA LEU A 130 -5.11 -5.47 -3.34
C LEU A 130 -5.09 -4.90 -4.78
N GLY A 131 -6.05 -5.29 -5.62
CA GLY A 131 -6.08 -4.97 -7.04
C GLY A 131 -5.75 -6.19 -7.92
N PRO A 132 -6.23 -6.20 -9.18
CA PRO A 132 -6.04 -7.32 -10.10
C PRO A 132 -4.57 -7.55 -10.46
N GLU A 133 -3.70 -6.53 -10.37
CA GLU A 133 -2.28 -6.62 -10.71
C GLU A 133 -1.52 -7.47 -9.69
N PHE A 134 -1.70 -7.16 -8.41
CA PHE A 134 -1.13 -7.95 -7.32
C PHE A 134 -1.80 -9.33 -7.24
N GLY A 135 -3.13 -9.40 -7.38
CA GLY A 135 -3.87 -10.66 -7.36
C GLY A 135 -3.42 -11.64 -8.44
N GLY A 136 -3.29 -11.19 -9.68
CA GLY A 136 -2.85 -12.03 -10.79
C GLY A 136 -1.42 -12.52 -10.66
N ALA A 137 -0.47 -11.65 -10.28
CA ALA A 137 0.92 -12.05 -10.09
C ALA A 137 1.09 -13.05 -8.93
N VAL A 138 0.48 -12.76 -7.77
CA VAL A 138 0.50 -13.66 -6.61
C VAL A 138 -0.19 -15.00 -6.94
N GLY A 139 -1.33 -14.95 -7.64
CA GLY A 139 -2.07 -16.14 -8.06
C GLY A 139 -1.26 -17.06 -8.98
N MET A 140 -0.54 -16.51 -9.96
CA MET A 140 0.31 -17.29 -10.87
C MET A 140 1.50 -17.96 -10.15
N LEU A 141 2.13 -17.25 -9.22
CA LEU A 141 3.20 -17.81 -8.39
C LEU A 141 2.68 -18.91 -7.46
N PHE A 142 1.53 -18.67 -6.84
CA PHE A 142 0.87 -19.65 -5.98
C PHE A 142 0.45 -20.91 -6.76
N TYR A 143 -0.10 -20.76 -7.98
CA TYR A 143 -0.42 -21.87 -8.88
C TYR A 143 0.79 -22.75 -9.18
N THR A 144 1.90 -22.13 -9.56
CA THR A 144 3.13 -22.85 -9.91
C THR A 144 3.69 -23.58 -8.68
N GLY A 145 3.71 -22.89 -7.53
CA GLY A 145 4.15 -23.48 -6.25
C GLY A 145 3.29 -24.67 -5.82
N THR A 146 1.97 -24.57 -5.88
CA THR A 146 1.06 -25.69 -5.52
C THR A 146 1.18 -26.87 -6.50
N THR A 147 1.44 -26.60 -7.78
CA THR A 147 1.63 -27.68 -8.77
C THR A 147 2.92 -28.46 -8.51
N LEU A 148 4.02 -27.77 -8.20
CA LEU A 148 5.28 -28.42 -7.80
C LEU A 148 5.15 -29.12 -6.43
N ALA A 149 4.30 -28.61 -5.53
CA ALA A 149 4.00 -29.27 -4.26
C ALA A 149 3.35 -30.63 -4.48
N ALA A 150 2.41 -30.72 -5.42
CA ALA A 150 1.80 -32.00 -5.80
C ALA A 150 2.86 -33.03 -6.23
N ALA A 151 3.82 -32.63 -7.07
CA ALA A 151 4.92 -33.50 -7.49
C ALA A 151 5.78 -33.95 -6.30
N MET A 152 6.07 -33.04 -5.36
CA MET A 152 6.86 -33.35 -4.16
C MET A 152 6.17 -34.37 -3.26
N TYR A 153 4.87 -34.20 -3.02
CA TYR A 153 4.10 -35.15 -2.21
C TYR A 153 3.96 -36.51 -2.89
N ILE A 154 3.84 -36.56 -4.22
CA ILE A 154 3.78 -37.82 -4.98
C ILE A 154 5.11 -38.57 -4.90
N ILE A 155 6.24 -37.89 -5.14
CA ILE A 155 7.57 -38.53 -5.00
C ILE A 155 7.78 -38.98 -3.55
N GLY A 156 7.41 -38.15 -2.56
CA GLY A 156 7.51 -38.51 -1.15
C GLY A 156 6.69 -39.75 -0.77
N ALA A 157 5.48 -39.90 -1.33
CA ALA A 157 4.66 -41.09 -1.13
C ALA A 157 5.31 -42.34 -1.75
N VAL A 158 5.91 -42.20 -2.93
CA VAL A 158 6.65 -43.29 -3.61
C VAL A 158 7.90 -43.67 -2.82
N GLU A 159 8.63 -42.69 -2.28
CA GLU A 159 9.79 -42.91 -1.41
C GLU A 159 9.39 -43.75 -0.17
N ILE A 160 8.26 -43.45 0.47
CA ILE A 160 7.77 -44.22 1.63
C ILE A 160 7.48 -45.68 1.24
N VAL A 161 6.78 -45.88 0.12
CA VAL A 161 6.36 -47.22 -0.32
C VAL A 161 7.56 -48.09 -0.70
N LEU A 162 8.45 -47.57 -1.54
CA LEU A 162 9.56 -48.36 -2.07
C LEU A 162 10.68 -48.54 -1.06
N THR A 163 10.96 -47.54 -0.20
CA THR A 163 12.07 -47.64 0.76
C THR A 163 11.65 -48.42 2.01
N TYR A 164 10.45 -48.19 2.54
CA TYR A 164 10.10 -48.65 3.89
C TYR A 164 8.98 -49.71 3.94
N MET A 165 8.07 -49.77 2.97
CA MET A 165 6.95 -50.72 3.02
C MET A 165 7.18 -51.99 2.20
N ALA A 166 7.68 -51.84 0.97
CA ALA A 166 7.79 -52.94 0.01
C ALA A 166 9.04 -52.78 -0.87
N PRO A 167 10.25 -53.01 -0.30
CA PRO A 167 11.51 -52.91 -1.03
C PRO A 167 11.60 -53.89 -2.21
N GLY A 168 10.96 -55.06 -2.14
CA GLY A 168 10.95 -56.05 -3.22
C GLY A 168 10.22 -55.64 -4.51
N LEU A 169 9.58 -54.47 -4.57
CA LEU A 169 8.88 -53.96 -5.76
C LEU A 169 9.79 -53.24 -6.76
N SER A 170 11.11 -53.19 -6.55
CA SER A 170 12.04 -52.49 -7.44
C SER A 170 12.10 -53.12 -8.85
N ILE A 171 11.88 -52.33 -9.90
CA ILE A 171 11.82 -52.80 -11.30
C ILE A 171 13.23 -52.90 -11.91
N PHE A 172 14.13 -51.98 -11.58
CA PHE A 172 15.45 -51.83 -12.21
C PHE A 172 16.60 -52.49 -11.42
N GLY A 173 16.31 -53.43 -10.52
CA GLY A 173 17.30 -54.11 -9.68
C GLY A 173 17.39 -53.55 -8.25
N ASP A 174 18.37 -54.03 -7.50
CA ASP A 174 18.58 -53.72 -6.08
C ASP A 174 19.04 -52.26 -5.88
N PHE A 175 18.11 -51.42 -5.44
CA PHE A 175 18.30 -49.97 -5.23
C PHE A 175 19.21 -49.64 -4.04
N THR A 176 19.61 -50.65 -3.24
CA THR A 176 20.58 -50.45 -2.16
C THR A 176 22.01 -50.30 -2.69
N LYS A 177 22.29 -50.70 -3.94
CA LYS A 177 23.64 -50.71 -4.52
C LYS A 177 23.96 -49.45 -5.32
N ASP A 178 22.99 -48.89 -6.03
CA ASP A 178 23.17 -47.71 -6.88
C ASP A 178 22.04 -46.67 -6.70
N VAL A 179 22.45 -45.41 -6.47
CA VAL A 179 21.54 -44.27 -6.25
C VAL A 179 20.72 -43.92 -7.52
N ASP A 180 21.31 -44.09 -8.71
CA ASP A 180 20.64 -43.82 -9.98
C ASP A 180 19.48 -44.80 -10.27
N ILE A 181 19.63 -46.06 -9.84
CA ILE A 181 18.58 -47.09 -9.94
C ILE A 181 17.39 -46.68 -9.07
N MET A 182 17.64 -46.17 -7.87
CA MET A 182 16.59 -45.68 -6.97
C MET A 182 15.77 -44.55 -7.59
N TYR A 183 16.42 -43.52 -8.16
CA TYR A 183 15.71 -42.39 -8.78
C TYR A 183 14.90 -42.79 -10.02
N ASN A 184 15.38 -43.75 -10.82
CA ASN A 184 14.61 -44.25 -11.96
C ASN A 184 13.34 -44.99 -11.53
N ASN A 185 13.39 -45.75 -10.43
CA ASN A 185 12.19 -46.33 -9.84
C ASN A 185 11.21 -45.23 -9.36
N PHE A 186 11.70 -44.18 -8.71
CA PHE A 186 10.86 -43.07 -8.26
C PHE A 186 10.14 -42.36 -9.42
N ARG A 187 10.81 -42.20 -10.56
CA ARG A 187 10.22 -41.60 -11.77
C ARG A 187 9.07 -42.44 -12.34
N VAL A 188 9.26 -43.76 -12.46
CA VAL A 188 8.25 -44.67 -13.05
C VAL A 188 7.03 -44.79 -12.14
N TYR A 189 7.26 -45.11 -10.86
CA TYR A 189 6.17 -45.22 -9.87
C TYR A 189 5.48 -43.88 -9.63
N GLY A 190 6.22 -42.77 -9.61
CA GLY A 190 5.66 -41.43 -9.49
C GLY A 190 4.75 -41.07 -10.66
N THR A 191 5.16 -41.39 -11.90
CA THR A 191 4.34 -41.17 -13.10
C THR A 191 3.07 -42.02 -13.05
N GLY A 192 3.17 -43.29 -12.64
CA GLY A 192 2.00 -44.16 -12.46
C GLY A 192 1.04 -43.62 -11.40
N LEU A 193 1.56 -43.19 -10.25
CA LEU A 193 0.76 -42.61 -9.17
C LEU A 193 0.10 -41.28 -9.56
N LEU A 194 0.79 -40.44 -10.34
CA LEU A 194 0.22 -39.20 -10.88
C LEU A 194 -0.99 -39.48 -11.78
N LEU A 195 -0.92 -40.49 -12.66
CA LEU A 195 -2.03 -40.85 -13.53
C LEU A 195 -3.24 -41.36 -12.73
N VAL A 196 -3.01 -42.15 -11.68
CA VAL A 196 -4.07 -42.62 -10.77
C VAL A 196 -4.70 -41.45 -10.01
N MET A 197 -3.89 -40.57 -9.44
CA MET A 197 -4.39 -39.39 -8.72
C MET A 197 -5.11 -38.42 -9.66
N GLY A 198 -4.58 -38.19 -10.86
CA GLY A 198 -5.20 -37.34 -11.88
C GLY A 198 -6.55 -37.88 -12.35
N THR A 199 -6.69 -39.19 -12.52
CA THR A 199 -7.96 -39.82 -12.88
C THR A 199 -8.98 -39.74 -11.74
N ILE A 200 -8.56 -39.91 -10.47
CA ILE A 200 -9.44 -39.69 -9.30
C ILE A 200 -9.97 -38.25 -9.29
N VAL A 201 -9.10 -37.26 -9.50
CA VAL A 201 -9.50 -35.84 -9.54
C VAL A 201 -10.44 -35.57 -10.72
N PHE A 202 -10.19 -36.19 -11.89
CA PHE A 202 -11.04 -36.05 -13.07
C PHE A 202 -12.45 -36.64 -12.89
N ILE A 203 -12.58 -37.80 -12.23
CA ILE A 203 -13.88 -38.48 -12.00
C ILE A 203 -14.76 -37.68 -11.03
N GLY A 204 -14.16 -37.08 -9.99
CA GLY A 204 -14.84 -36.07 -9.18
C GLY A 204 -14.27 -35.84 -7.78
N VAL A 205 -14.24 -34.56 -7.38
CA VAL A 205 -13.61 -34.07 -6.14
C VAL A 205 -14.38 -34.43 -4.87
N LYS A 206 -15.63 -34.92 -4.98
CA LYS A 206 -16.43 -35.38 -3.83
C LYS A 206 -15.76 -36.51 -3.05
N PHE A 207 -15.07 -37.43 -3.74
CA PHE A 207 -14.34 -38.52 -3.09
C PHE A 207 -13.11 -37.99 -2.34
N VAL A 208 -12.38 -37.04 -2.95
CA VAL A 208 -11.20 -36.40 -2.35
C VAL A 208 -11.57 -35.67 -1.05
N ASN A 209 -12.71 -34.98 -1.04
CA ASN A 209 -13.19 -34.26 0.14
C ASN A 209 -13.47 -35.20 1.32
N LYS A 210 -14.11 -36.35 1.08
CA LYS A 210 -14.35 -37.37 2.13
C LYS A 210 -13.05 -37.98 2.64
N PHE A 211 -12.09 -38.21 1.75
CA PHE A 211 -10.78 -38.76 2.10
C PHE A 211 -9.95 -37.78 2.96
N ALA A 212 -10.13 -36.48 2.78
CA ALA A 212 -9.37 -35.46 3.50
C ALA A 212 -9.50 -35.55 5.03
N GLY A 213 -10.69 -35.88 5.55
CA GLY A 213 -10.90 -36.05 7.00
C GLY A 213 -10.14 -37.25 7.57
N VAL A 214 -10.09 -38.35 6.82
CA VAL A 214 -9.33 -39.56 7.18
C VAL A 214 -7.83 -39.25 7.20
N ALA A 215 -7.32 -38.59 6.16
CA ALA A 215 -5.90 -38.22 6.08
C ALA A 215 -5.48 -37.32 7.26
N LEU A 216 -6.32 -36.36 7.66
CA LEU A 216 -6.06 -35.50 8.82
C LEU A 216 -6.01 -36.29 10.13
N ALA A 217 -6.95 -37.22 10.34
CA ALA A 217 -6.96 -38.07 11.54
C ALA A 217 -5.68 -38.92 11.62
N CYS A 218 -5.25 -39.50 10.50
CA CYS A 218 -4.00 -40.27 10.41
C CYS A 218 -2.77 -39.44 10.78
N VAL A 219 -2.69 -38.17 10.33
CA VAL A 219 -1.58 -37.26 10.68
C VAL A 219 -1.52 -37.00 12.18
N ILE A 220 -2.65 -36.63 12.78
CA ILE A 220 -2.72 -36.31 14.21
C ILE A 220 -2.36 -37.53 15.05
N LEU A 221 -2.89 -38.71 14.71
CA LEU A 221 -2.56 -39.96 15.39
C LEU A 221 -1.07 -40.31 15.27
N SER A 222 -0.47 -40.08 14.09
CA SER A 222 0.96 -40.31 13.88
C SER A 222 1.83 -39.40 14.76
N ILE A 223 1.49 -38.11 14.84
CA ILE A 223 2.22 -37.15 15.70
C ILE A 223 2.10 -37.54 17.18
N LEU A 224 0.90 -37.91 17.64
CA LEU A 224 0.69 -38.37 19.01
C LEU A 224 1.45 -39.67 19.30
N ALA A 225 1.51 -40.60 18.34
CA ALA A 225 2.27 -41.85 18.47
C ALA A 225 3.79 -41.60 18.59
N VAL A 226 4.32 -40.61 17.88
CA VAL A 226 5.72 -40.17 18.02
C VAL A 226 5.97 -39.59 19.42
N TYR A 227 5.13 -38.67 19.88
CA TYR A 227 5.27 -38.10 21.24
C TYR A 227 5.16 -39.16 22.33
N ALA A 228 4.15 -40.05 22.25
CA ALA A 228 4.01 -41.14 23.20
C ALA A 228 5.23 -42.07 23.18
N GLY A 229 5.72 -42.41 21.99
CA GLY A 229 6.89 -43.27 21.81
C GLY A 229 8.19 -42.70 22.40
N ILE A 230 8.39 -41.38 22.28
CA ILE A 230 9.51 -40.66 22.90
C ILE A 230 9.53 -40.86 24.43
N PHE A 231 8.38 -40.75 25.09
CA PHE A 231 8.28 -40.91 26.55
C PHE A 231 8.27 -42.37 27.01
N VAL A 232 7.76 -43.29 26.19
CA VAL A 232 7.84 -44.73 26.48
C VAL A 232 9.30 -45.22 26.41
N ASN A 233 10.06 -44.73 25.43
CA ASN A 233 11.48 -45.05 25.26
C ASN A 233 12.40 -44.14 26.09
N PHE A 234 11.97 -43.72 27.29
CA PHE A 234 12.72 -42.77 28.12
C PHE A 234 14.15 -43.26 28.48
N TYR A 235 14.29 -44.56 28.72
CA TYR A 235 15.56 -45.24 29.02
C TYR A 235 16.23 -45.86 27.78
N GLY A 236 15.74 -45.54 26.57
CA GLY A 236 16.22 -46.10 25.31
C GLY A 236 15.49 -47.37 24.88
N ASN A 237 15.80 -47.85 23.67
CA ASN A 237 15.21 -49.05 23.08
C ASN A 237 16.31 -50.02 22.62
N GLU A 238 16.39 -51.19 23.26
CA GLU A 238 17.41 -52.20 22.95
C GLU A 238 17.14 -52.98 21.65
N LYS A 239 15.96 -52.83 21.05
CA LYS A 239 15.58 -53.56 19.81
C LYS A 239 16.29 -53.02 18.56
N LEU A 240 16.88 -51.83 18.64
CA LEU A 240 17.42 -51.13 17.49
C LEU A 240 18.89 -50.77 17.74
N LYS A 241 19.77 -51.68 17.33
CA LYS A 241 21.23 -51.58 17.46
C LYS A 241 21.85 -51.37 16.09
N MET A 242 22.93 -50.61 16.04
CA MET A 242 23.71 -50.33 14.82
C MET A 242 25.16 -50.79 15.00
N CYS A 243 25.80 -51.18 13.90
CA CYS A 243 27.19 -51.60 13.85
C CYS A 243 28.09 -50.43 13.42
N VAL A 244 29.11 -50.10 14.23
CA VAL A 244 30.02 -48.98 13.99
C VAL A 244 31.47 -49.49 13.94
N LEU A 245 32.24 -49.11 12.93
CA LEU A 245 33.66 -49.43 12.80
C LEU A 245 34.49 -48.21 13.18
N GLY A 246 35.13 -48.24 14.36
CA GLY A 246 35.75 -47.06 14.96
C GLY A 246 34.70 -45.97 15.16
N SER A 247 34.77 -44.93 14.32
CA SER A 247 33.80 -43.85 14.26
C SER A 247 32.83 -43.90 13.08
N ARG A 248 33.04 -44.80 12.10
CA ARG A 248 32.28 -44.85 10.84
C ARG A 248 31.04 -45.75 10.94
N LEU A 249 29.92 -45.27 10.43
CA LEU A 249 28.66 -46.02 10.38
C LEU A 249 28.65 -47.04 9.22
N LEU A 250 28.35 -48.29 9.53
CA LEU A 250 28.27 -49.36 8.53
C LEU A 250 26.85 -49.55 7.99
N LYS A 251 26.78 -50.06 6.76
CA LYS A 251 25.54 -50.32 6.02
C LYS A 251 25.11 -51.79 6.16
N ASP A 252 23.81 -52.02 6.35
CA ASP A 252 23.12 -53.31 6.14
C ASP A 252 23.84 -54.57 6.68
N ILE A 253 24.30 -54.53 7.93
CA ILE A 253 24.89 -55.68 8.64
C ILE A 253 23.99 -56.07 9.81
N ASP A 254 23.60 -57.34 9.85
CA ASP A 254 22.93 -57.91 11.01
C ASP A 254 23.79 -57.77 12.27
N THR A 255 23.17 -57.30 13.34
CA THR A 255 23.83 -57.01 14.63
C THR A 255 24.47 -58.26 15.26
N ASN A 256 23.99 -59.46 14.93
CA ASN A 256 24.58 -60.74 15.35
C ASN A 256 25.92 -61.06 14.65
N ASN A 257 26.19 -60.43 13.50
CA ASN A 257 27.38 -60.64 12.67
C ASN A 257 28.35 -59.43 12.71
N CYS A 258 28.14 -58.50 13.65
CA CYS A 258 28.95 -57.30 13.87
C CYS A 258 30.22 -57.63 14.67
N SER A 259 31.04 -58.56 14.19
CA SER A 259 32.33 -58.95 14.80
C SER A 259 33.43 -59.07 13.73
N LYS A 260 34.70 -58.97 14.16
CA LYS A 260 35.88 -59.13 13.29
C LYS A 260 36.30 -60.60 13.11
N GLU A 261 35.40 -61.55 13.26
CA GLU A 261 35.72 -62.97 13.17
C GLU A 261 36.21 -63.35 11.75
N ILE A 262 37.32 -64.10 11.69
CA ILE A 262 37.94 -64.53 10.42
C ILE A 262 36.95 -65.43 9.67
N GLY A 263 36.55 -65.01 8.47
CA GLY A 263 35.54 -65.69 7.64
C GLY A 263 34.09 -65.23 7.88
N GLY A 264 33.86 -64.29 8.80
CA GLY A 264 32.56 -63.63 8.98
C GLY A 264 32.18 -62.70 7.82
N PRO A 265 30.90 -62.30 7.70
CA PRO A 265 30.44 -61.47 6.58
C PRO A 265 31.14 -60.09 6.55
N LEU A 266 31.43 -59.50 7.71
CA LEU A 266 32.16 -58.24 7.80
C LEU A 266 33.63 -58.39 7.33
N TYR A 267 34.28 -59.48 7.73
CA TYR A 267 35.66 -59.79 7.33
C TYR A 267 35.77 -59.99 5.81
N ASN A 268 34.81 -60.68 5.19
CA ASN A 268 34.78 -60.92 3.74
C ASN A 268 34.53 -59.64 2.92
N ILE A 269 33.92 -58.60 3.53
CA ILE A 269 33.66 -57.31 2.86
C ILE A 269 34.90 -56.42 2.88
N PHE A 270 35.64 -56.40 3.99
CA PHE A 270 36.80 -55.51 4.18
C PHE A 270 38.16 -56.18 3.87
N CYS A 271 38.20 -57.51 3.76
CA CYS A 271 39.40 -58.27 3.44
C CYS A 271 39.21 -59.08 2.16
N ASN A 272 40.12 -58.90 1.20
CA ASN A 272 40.16 -59.73 0.00
C ASN A 272 41.10 -60.92 0.24
N VAL A 273 40.57 -62.14 0.10
CA VAL A 273 41.31 -63.38 0.31
C VAL A 273 41.72 -63.95 -1.05
N ASN A 274 42.95 -63.64 -1.50
CA ASN A 274 43.54 -64.23 -2.70
C ASN A 274 44.55 -65.33 -2.29
N GLY A 275 44.04 -66.55 -2.08
CA GLY A 275 44.87 -67.68 -1.62
C GLY A 275 45.32 -67.51 -0.15
N SER A 276 46.63 -67.59 0.12
CA SER A 276 47.20 -67.37 1.47
C SER A 276 47.49 -65.91 1.80
N ASN A 277 47.34 -64.99 0.84
CA ASN A 277 47.56 -63.56 1.04
C ASN A 277 46.22 -62.87 1.30
N VAL A 278 46.00 -62.47 2.55
CA VAL A 278 44.87 -61.64 2.95
C VAL A 278 45.31 -60.19 2.90
N VAL A 279 44.60 -59.37 2.12
CA VAL A 279 44.80 -57.92 2.10
C VAL A 279 43.51 -57.27 2.63
N CYS A 280 43.58 -56.72 3.83
CA CYS A 280 42.47 -56.01 4.47
C CYS A 280 42.57 -54.49 4.27
N ASP A 281 41.45 -53.80 4.45
CA ASP A 281 41.39 -52.35 4.55
C ASP A 281 42.18 -51.87 5.79
N PRO A 282 43.15 -50.94 5.65
CA PRO A 282 43.94 -50.44 6.77
C PRO A 282 43.08 -49.80 7.87
N TYR A 283 41.94 -49.21 7.52
CA TYR A 283 41.03 -48.64 8.52
C TYR A 283 40.35 -49.73 9.37
N PHE A 284 40.03 -50.87 8.74
CA PHE A 284 39.43 -52.03 9.41
C PHE A 284 40.41 -52.74 10.34
N GLU A 285 41.70 -52.77 10.01
CA GLU A 285 42.74 -53.32 10.90
C GLU A 285 42.94 -52.44 12.14
N ASN A 286 43.02 -51.12 11.96
CA ASN A 286 43.37 -50.18 13.02
C ASN A 286 42.24 -49.85 14.02
N HIS A 287 40.96 -50.05 13.66
CA HIS A 287 39.81 -49.61 14.48
C HIS A 287 38.89 -50.75 14.89
N GLU A 288 38.47 -50.82 16.15
CA GLU A 288 37.55 -51.86 16.65
C GLU A 288 36.10 -51.69 16.16
N VAL A 289 35.37 -52.79 16.12
CA VAL A 289 33.93 -52.80 15.79
C VAL A 289 33.13 -52.73 17.09
N THR A 290 32.18 -51.80 17.17
CA THR A 290 31.33 -51.59 18.34
C THR A 290 29.85 -51.60 17.96
N ILE A 291 29.02 -52.10 18.87
CA ILE A 291 27.56 -52.09 18.74
C ILE A 291 27.01 -50.93 19.57
N ARG A 292 26.30 -50.00 18.93
CA ARG A 292 25.66 -48.85 19.60
C ARG A 292 24.15 -48.96 19.52
N ASN A 293 23.45 -48.47 20.55
CA ASN A 293 21.99 -48.35 20.53
C ASN A 293 21.59 -47.13 19.69
N GLY A 294 20.67 -47.30 18.74
CA GLY A 294 20.20 -46.19 17.89
C GLY A 294 19.28 -45.22 18.61
N ILE A 295 18.41 -45.72 19.48
CA ILE A 295 17.55 -44.93 20.34
C ILE A 295 18.07 -45.07 21.77
N GLN A 296 18.83 -44.07 22.22
CA GLN A 296 19.41 -44.07 23.57
C GLN A 296 18.42 -43.54 24.63
N GLY A 297 17.39 -42.80 24.22
CA GLY A 297 16.36 -42.26 25.10
C GLY A 297 16.78 -40.97 25.82
N LEU A 298 15.82 -40.24 26.40
CA LEU A 298 16.08 -38.93 27.02
C LEU A 298 17.01 -38.98 28.23
N ALA A 299 17.04 -40.10 28.96
CA ALA A 299 17.85 -40.25 30.17
C ALA A 299 19.36 -40.37 29.88
N SER A 300 19.74 -40.67 28.64
CA SER A 300 21.13 -40.97 28.24
C SER A 300 22.07 -39.76 28.20
N GLY A 301 21.53 -38.54 28.10
CA GLY A 301 22.34 -37.32 27.94
C GLY A 301 22.77 -37.00 26.51
N VAL A 302 22.36 -37.79 25.52
CA VAL A 302 22.70 -37.64 24.07
C VAL A 302 22.37 -36.28 23.48
N PHE A 303 21.48 -35.52 24.11
CA PHE A 303 21.19 -34.14 23.71
C PHE A 303 22.47 -33.30 23.58
N PHE A 304 23.42 -33.46 24.49
CA PHE A 304 24.67 -32.67 24.48
C PHE A 304 25.59 -33.05 23.32
N ASP A 305 25.58 -34.31 22.90
CA ASP A 305 26.36 -34.79 21.76
C ASP A 305 25.78 -34.27 20.43
N ASN A 306 24.47 -34.04 20.40
CA ASN A 306 23.74 -33.53 19.23
C ASN A 306 23.66 -31.99 19.13
N ILE A 307 24.36 -31.24 19.99
CA ILE A 307 24.36 -29.77 19.93
C ILE A 307 25.08 -29.25 18.68
N GLY A 308 26.19 -29.89 18.30
CA GLY A 308 27.05 -29.46 17.21
C GLY A 308 26.51 -29.81 15.82
N ASP A 309 26.92 -29.03 14.83
CA ASP A 309 26.64 -29.27 13.42
C ASP A 309 27.61 -30.30 12.80
N PHE A 310 27.14 -31.03 11.79
CA PHE A 310 27.91 -32.02 11.03
C PHE A 310 27.63 -31.88 9.52
N PHE A 311 28.01 -30.74 8.95
CA PHE A 311 27.94 -30.52 7.51
C PHE A 311 28.97 -31.36 6.76
N LEU A 312 28.50 -32.16 5.81
CA LEU A 312 29.31 -33.03 4.96
C LEU A 312 29.13 -32.68 3.49
N ASN A 313 30.18 -32.91 2.71
CA ASN A 313 30.14 -32.90 1.24
C ASN A 313 29.59 -34.23 0.72
N GLU A 314 29.00 -34.20 -0.47
CA GLU A 314 28.51 -35.39 -1.17
C GLU A 314 29.60 -36.46 -1.30
N GLY A 315 29.25 -37.71 -0.96
CA GLY A 315 30.15 -38.87 -1.02
C GLY A 315 31.02 -39.11 0.24
N GLN A 316 31.06 -38.18 1.19
CA GLN A 316 31.80 -38.38 2.44
C GLN A 316 31.14 -39.39 3.39
N PHE A 317 31.93 -40.11 4.19
CA PHE A 317 31.42 -41.09 5.15
C PHE A 317 30.78 -40.44 6.38
N ILE A 318 29.71 -41.04 6.89
CA ILE A 318 29.07 -40.63 8.15
C ILE A 318 29.89 -41.17 9.32
N ALA A 319 30.64 -40.28 9.97
CA ALA A 319 31.47 -40.59 11.13
C ALA A 319 31.12 -39.74 12.37
N SER A 320 31.47 -40.26 13.55
CA SER A 320 31.22 -39.61 14.84
C SER A 320 32.19 -38.45 15.12
N SER A 321 33.41 -38.48 14.57
CA SER A 321 34.36 -37.36 14.66
C SER A 321 34.31 -36.47 13.42
N LYS A 322 34.94 -35.29 13.52
CA LYS A 322 35.13 -34.33 12.42
C LYS A 322 36.50 -34.47 11.74
N GLU A 323 37.29 -35.46 12.12
CA GLU A 323 38.64 -35.63 11.60
C GLU A 323 38.62 -36.06 10.11
N PRO A 324 39.49 -35.47 9.27
CA PRO A 324 39.48 -35.72 7.83
C PRO A 324 39.78 -37.18 7.48
N GLU A 325 40.61 -37.87 8.27
CA GLU A 325 40.95 -39.29 8.08
C GLU A 325 39.73 -40.23 8.28
N GLU A 326 38.76 -39.81 9.08
CA GLU A 326 37.56 -40.58 9.36
C GLU A 326 36.45 -40.37 8.32
N ILE A 327 36.41 -39.19 7.69
CA ILE A 327 35.32 -38.73 6.81
C ILE A 327 35.63 -38.92 5.33
N GLN A 328 36.90 -38.81 4.92
CA GLN A 328 37.30 -38.88 3.52
C GLN A 328 37.18 -40.29 2.93
N THR A 329 36.78 -40.36 1.66
CA THR A 329 36.72 -41.60 0.90
C THR A 329 38.13 -42.11 0.62
N LEU A 330 38.38 -43.40 0.86
CA LEU A 330 39.62 -44.04 0.43
C LEU A 330 39.58 -44.29 -1.09
N ASP A 331 40.75 -44.34 -1.75
CA ASP A 331 40.89 -44.63 -3.20
C ASP A 331 40.36 -46.02 -3.62
N ARG A 332 39.90 -46.85 -2.67
CA ARG A 332 39.29 -48.16 -2.93
C ARG A 332 37.78 -48.08 -2.66
N PRO A 333 36.92 -48.61 -3.56
CA PRO A 333 35.48 -48.61 -3.34
C PRO A 333 35.11 -49.69 -2.32
N THR A 334 35.11 -49.35 -1.03
CA THR A 334 34.53 -50.20 0.02
C THR A 334 33.04 -49.88 0.12
N TYR A 335 32.19 -50.77 -0.40
CA TYR A 335 30.76 -50.53 -0.62
C TYR A 335 29.85 -50.54 0.62
N ASN A 336 30.40 -50.74 1.82
CA ASN A 336 29.61 -51.07 3.01
C ASN A 336 29.59 -50.00 4.12
N GLN A 337 29.89 -48.75 3.78
CA GLN A 337 29.81 -47.59 4.68
C GLN A 337 28.70 -46.65 4.24
N VAL A 338 28.04 -46.00 5.20
CA VAL A 338 26.99 -45.02 4.90
C VAL A 338 27.64 -43.69 4.49
N VAL A 339 27.24 -43.17 3.34
CA VAL A 339 27.75 -41.93 2.75
C VAL A 339 26.71 -40.82 2.77
N ALA A 340 27.17 -39.57 2.73
CA ALA A 340 26.30 -38.41 2.57
C ALA A 340 25.83 -38.27 1.11
N ASP A 341 24.50 -38.35 0.88
CA ASP A 341 23.89 -38.28 -0.45
C ASP A 341 23.93 -36.90 -1.11
N LEU A 342 24.11 -35.83 -0.31
CA LEU A 342 24.06 -34.45 -0.77
C LEU A 342 25.02 -33.60 0.06
N THR A 343 25.66 -32.63 -0.59
CA THR A 343 26.42 -31.59 0.12
C THR A 343 25.48 -30.75 0.98
N THR A 344 25.71 -30.75 2.28
CA THR A 344 24.83 -30.07 3.25
C THR A 344 25.44 -28.77 3.75
N SER A 345 24.60 -27.75 3.88
CA SER A 345 24.94 -26.47 4.48
C SER A 345 23.71 -25.90 5.18
N PHE A 346 23.91 -24.95 6.09
CA PHE A 346 22.82 -24.26 6.78
C PHE A 346 21.76 -23.70 5.80
N THR A 347 22.20 -23.15 4.67
CA THR A 347 21.32 -22.54 3.68
C THR A 347 20.53 -23.53 2.84
N ILE A 348 21.14 -24.67 2.48
CA ILE A 348 20.46 -25.75 1.76
C ILE A 348 19.37 -26.37 2.64
N LEU A 349 19.67 -26.60 3.93
CA LEU A 349 18.70 -27.17 4.87
C LEU A 349 17.49 -26.24 5.10
N ILE A 350 17.68 -24.92 5.11
CA ILE A 350 16.54 -23.97 5.12
C ILE A 350 15.64 -24.19 3.90
N GLY A 351 16.22 -24.31 2.71
CA GLY A 351 15.47 -24.53 1.46
C GLY A 351 14.71 -25.87 1.42
N ILE A 352 15.27 -26.91 2.04
CA ILE A 352 14.65 -28.24 2.18
C ILE A 352 13.55 -28.24 3.24
N PHE A 353 13.73 -27.51 4.35
CA PHE A 353 12.76 -27.47 5.44
C PHE A 353 11.58 -26.54 5.14
N PHE A 354 11.78 -25.42 4.44
CA PHE A 354 10.75 -24.40 4.22
C PHE A 354 9.39 -24.90 3.68
N PRO A 355 9.29 -25.90 2.77
CA PRO A 355 8.00 -26.42 2.33
C PRO A 355 7.11 -26.94 3.47
N SER A 356 7.70 -27.33 4.61
CA SER A 356 6.97 -27.84 5.79
C SER A 356 6.15 -26.78 6.53
N VAL A 357 6.47 -25.50 6.36
CA VAL A 357 5.72 -24.39 6.95
C VAL A 357 4.78 -23.70 5.95
N THR A 358 4.80 -24.13 4.69
CA THR A 358 3.90 -23.60 3.65
C THR A 358 2.46 -24.08 3.87
N GLY A 359 1.52 -23.60 3.05
CA GLY A 359 0.10 -24.01 3.14
C GLY A 359 -0.78 -23.10 4.00
N ILE A 360 -0.25 -21.98 4.52
CA ILE A 360 -1.03 -21.01 5.33
C ILE A 360 -2.24 -20.43 4.60
N MET A 361 -2.21 -20.37 3.26
CA MET A 361 -3.31 -19.84 2.44
C MET A 361 -4.53 -20.78 2.39
N ALA A 362 -4.37 -22.05 2.80
CA ALA A 362 -5.46 -23.01 2.87
C ALA A 362 -6.59 -22.57 3.81
N GLY A 363 -6.28 -21.82 4.86
CA GLY A 363 -7.28 -21.27 5.78
C GLY A 363 -8.26 -20.28 5.12
N SER A 364 -7.82 -19.60 4.05
CA SER A 364 -8.67 -18.65 3.31
C SER A 364 -9.35 -19.24 2.07
N ASN A 365 -9.03 -20.49 1.71
CA ASN A 365 -9.59 -21.12 0.52
C ASN A 365 -11.10 -21.35 0.61
N ARG A 366 -11.69 -21.45 1.82
CA ARG A 366 -13.13 -21.62 2.04
C ARG A 366 -13.86 -20.34 2.45
N SER A 367 -13.37 -19.17 2.02
CA SER A 367 -13.90 -17.88 2.45
C SER A 367 -15.42 -17.72 2.26
N GLY A 368 -16.01 -18.37 1.24
CA GLY A 368 -17.44 -18.30 0.92
C GLY A 368 -18.36 -19.16 1.78
N ASP A 369 -17.83 -20.17 2.47
CA ASP A 369 -18.63 -21.12 3.25
C ASP A 369 -18.59 -20.84 4.77
N LEU A 370 -17.86 -19.81 5.18
CA LEU A 370 -17.68 -19.42 6.59
C LEU A 370 -18.84 -18.55 7.07
N ALA A 371 -19.30 -18.79 8.31
CA ALA A 371 -20.31 -17.95 8.95
C ALA A 371 -19.85 -16.48 9.12
N ASP A 372 -18.58 -16.29 9.49
CA ASP A 372 -17.92 -15.00 9.56
C ASP A 372 -16.45 -15.17 9.13
N ALA A 373 -16.18 -14.86 7.86
CA ALA A 373 -14.85 -14.99 7.28
C ALA A 373 -13.84 -13.97 7.86
N GLN A 374 -14.27 -12.74 8.17
CA GLN A 374 -13.41 -11.68 8.67
C GLN A 374 -12.83 -12.01 10.04
N LYS A 375 -13.62 -12.67 10.90
CA LYS A 375 -13.17 -13.14 12.21
C LYS A 375 -12.49 -14.51 12.15
N SER A 376 -13.03 -15.44 11.36
CA SER A 376 -12.54 -16.83 11.35
C SER A 376 -11.18 -16.99 10.69
N ILE A 377 -10.91 -16.29 9.57
CA ILE A 377 -9.66 -16.44 8.83
C ILE A 377 -8.44 -16.04 9.70
N PRO A 378 -8.40 -14.86 10.35
CA PRO A 378 -7.26 -14.49 11.19
C PRO A 378 -7.04 -15.43 12.36
N ILE A 379 -8.10 -15.77 13.10
CA ILE A 379 -8.00 -16.61 14.31
C ILE A 379 -7.58 -18.02 13.93
N GLY A 380 -8.24 -18.64 12.94
CA GLY A 380 -7.94 -20.01 12.54
C GLY A 380 -6.54 -20.17 11.95
N THR A 381 -6.09 -19.22 11.13
CA THR A 381 -4.77 -19.29 10.47
C THR A 381 -3.63 -19.09 11.48
N ILE A 382 -3.72 -18.07 12.35
CA ILE A 382 -2.68 -17.81 13.36
C ILE A 382 -2.60 -18.97 14.36
N CYS A 383 -3.74 -19.48 14.85
CA CYS A 383 -3.74 -20.63 15.74
C CYS A 383 -3.13 -21.88 15.08
N ALA A 384 -3.41 -22.13 13.80
CA ALA A 384 -2.83 -23.28 13.08
C ALA A 384 -1.30 -23.16 12.94
N ILE A 385 -0.78 -21.96 12.65
CA ILE A 385 0.66 -21.72 12.58
C ILE A 385 1.30 -21.87 13.95
N LEU A 386 0.67 -21.39 15.03
CA LEU A 386 1.19 -21.57 16.39
C LEU A 386 1.24 -23.05 16.78
N THR A 387 0.19 -23.83 16.51
CA THR A 387 0.18 -25.27 16.78
C THR A 387 1.28 -26.00 16.03
N THR A 388 1.39 -25.77 14.71
CA THR A 388 2.37 -26.45 13.86
C THR A 388 3.81 -26.04 14.19
N SER A 389 4.05 -24.75 14.45
CA SER A 389 5.36 -24.26 14.87
C SER A 389 5.78 -24.85 16.22
N THR A 390 4.84 -24.99 17.16
CA THR A 390 5.10 -25.65 18.44
C THR A 390 5.52 -27.09 18.22
N VAL A 391 4.78 -27.84 17.40
CA VAL A 391 5.10 -29.24 17.08
C VAL A 391 6.48 -29.38 16.42
N TYR A 392 6.83 -28.52 15.46
CA TYR A 392 8.14 -28.58 14.81
C TYR A 392 9.29 -28.24 15.78
N LEU A 393 9.16 -27.15 16.55
CA LEU A 393 10.21 -26.72 17.49
C LEU A 393 10.41 -27.73 18.62
N SER A 394 9.34 -28.32 19.17
CA SER A 394 9.49 -29.38 20.18
C SER A 394 10.05 -30.66 19.60
N SER A 395 9.67 -31.05 18.38
CA SER A 395 10.21 -32.26 17.73
C SER A 395 11.72 -32.15 17.48
N VAL A 396 12.23 -30.98 17.10
CA VAL A 396 13.69 -30.76 16.94
C VAL A 396 14.45 -31.07 18.22
N LEU A 397 14.00 -30.52 19.35
CA LEU A 397 14.66 -30.72 20.64
C LEU A 397 14.53 -32.17 21.13
N LEU A 398 13.37 -32.79 20.94
CA LEU A 398 13.14 -34.17 21.38
C LEU A 398 13.89 -35.20 20.53
N PHE A 399 13.99 -35.01 19.21
CA PHE A 399 14.77 -35.91 18.35
C PHE A 399 16.27 -35.83 18.69
N ALA A 400 16.80 -34.62 18.91
CA ALA A 400 18.17 -34.43 19.37
C ALA A 400 18.43 -35.08 20.75
N GLY A 401 17.43 -35.13 21.62
CA GLY A 401 17.56 -35.71 22.96
C GLY A 401 17.35 -37.22 23.06
N THR A 402 16.92 -37.90 22.00
CA THR A 402 16.52 -39.32 22.06
C THR A 402 17.32 -40.25 21.15
N VAL A 403 17.75 -39.76 19.99
CA VAL A 403 18.38 -40.57 18.95
C VAL A 403 19.87 -40.24 18.86
N ASP A 404 20.69 -41.27 18.65
CA ASP A 404 22.13 -41.12 18.44
C ASP A 404 22.45 -40.27 17.19
N ASN A 405 23.54 -39.49 17.25
CA ASN A 405 23.95 -38.58 16.18
C ASN A 405 24.12 -39.28 14.82
N LEU A 406 24.73 -40.48 14.83
CA LEU A 406 25.01 -41.22 13.60
C LEU A 406 23.73 -41.65 12.89
N LEU A 407 22.75 -42.14 13.68
CA LEU A 407 21.47 -42.58 13.14
C LEU A 407 20.60 -41.41 12.65
N LEU A 408 20.67 -40.23 13.30
CA LEU A 408 19.97 -39.04 12.80
C LEU A 408 20.49 -38.60 11.42
N ARG A 409 21.76 -38.83 11.12
CA ARG A 409 22.39 -38.45 9.84
C ARG A 409 22.17 -39.47 8.73
N ASP A 410 21.77 -40.69 9.07
CA ASP A 410 21.38 -41.74 8.11
C ASP A 410 19.96 -41.50 7.59
N LYS A 411 19.87 -40.84 6.43
CA LYS A 411 18.63 -40.37 5.81
C LYS A 411 17.65 -41.51 5.45
N PHE A 412 18.16 -42.64 4.94
CA PHE A 412 17.33 -43.76 4.49
C PHE A 412 17.27 -44.92 5.51
N GLY A 413 17.97 -44.78 6.64
CA GLY A 413 18.05 -45.83 7.66
C GLY A 413 18.78 -47.09 7.17
N GLN A 414 19.79 -46.92 6.31
CA GLN A 414 20.55 -48.05 5.73
C GLN A 414 21.34 -48.83 6.80
N SER A 415 21.72 -48.18 7.90
CA SER A 415 22.38 -48.80 9.05
C SER A 415 21.47 -49.72 9.87
N ILE A 416 20.14 -49.60 9.71
CA ILE A 416 19.13 -50.34 10.48
C ILE A 416 18.24 -51.21 9.57
N GLY A 417 18.76 -51.59 8.41
CA GLY A 417 18.08 -52.45 7.44
C GLY A 417 16.95 -51.74 6.68
N GLY A 418 17.11 -50.45 6.37
CA GLY A 418 16.18 -49.69 5.55
C GLY A 418 14.87 -49.33 6.25
N ARG A 419 14.92 -48.96 7.54
CA ARG A 419 13.74 -48.57 8.32
C ARG A 419 13.72 -47.07 8.60
N LEU A 420 12.52 -46.48 8.68
CA LEU A 420 12.37 -45.06 9.01
C LEU A 420 12.69 -44.79 10.49
N VAL A 421 13.60 -43.86 10.77
CA VAL A 421 14.04 -43.52 12.14
C VAL A 421 12.85 -43.10 13.02
N VAL A 422 11.98 -42.22 12.52
CA VAL A 422 10.79 -41.74 13.26
C VAL A 422 9.78 -42.87 13.53
N ALA A 423 9.65 -43.83 12.62
CA ALA A 423 8.71 -44.94 12.79
C ALA A 423 9.12 -45.86 13.93
N ASN A 424 10.41 -46.14 14.07
CA ASN A 424 10.93 -47.01 15.13
C ASN A 424 10.86 -46.39 16.54
N MET A 425 10.70 -45.08 16.63
CA MET A 425 10.50 -44.39 17.91
C MET A 425 9.03 -44.39 18.34
N ALA A 426 8.10 -44.55 17.41
CA ALA A 426 6.68 -44.41 17.69
C ALA A 426 6.10 -45.60 18.45
N TRP A 427 5.13 -45.32 19.33
CA TRP A 427 4.34 -46.33 20.04
C TRP A 427 2.91 -46.33 19.50
N PRO A 428 2.24 -47.49 19.29
CA PRO A 428 2.63 -48.85 19.69
C PRO A 428 3.44 -49.65 18.65
N ASN A 429 3.45 -49.24 17.38
CA ASN A 429 4.11 -49.97 16.29
C ASN A 429 4.57 -49.01 15.18
N GLU A 430 5.69 -49.32 14.52
CA GLU A 430 6.28 -48.56 13.40
C GLU A 430 5.32 -48.38 12.22
N TRP A 431 4.44 -49.36 11.97
CA TRP A 431 3.44 -49.31 10.90
C TRP A 431 2.43 -48.16 11.02
N VAL A 432 2.21 -47.63 12.23
CA VAL A 432 1.33 -46.47 12.44
C VAL A 432 1.87 -45.25 11.70
N ILE A 433 3.19 -45.03 11.77
CA ILE A 433 3.84 -43.90 11.09
C ILE A 433 3.98 -44.16 9.60
N LEU A 434 4.29 -45.39 9.18
CA LEU A 434 4.41 -45.72 7.76
C LEU A 434 3.08 -45.51 7.02
N ILE A 435 1.98 -46.07 7.55
CA ILE A 435 0.64 -45.89 6.95
C ILE A 435 0.18 -44.43 7.09
N GLY A 436 0.41 -43.81 8.25
CA GLY A 436 0.00 -42.44 8.52
C GLY A 436 0.69 -41.40 7.63
N SER A 437 2.00 -41.51 7.46
CA SER A 437 2.78 -40.66 6.57
C SER A 437 2.45 -40.90 5.09
N PHE A 438 2.22 -42.14 4.67
CA PHE A 438 1.77 -42.45 3.31
C PHE A 438 0.40 -41.83 3.00
N LEU A 439 -0.60 -42.02 3.86
CA LEU A 439 -1.94 -41.44 3.65
C LEU A 439 -1.94 -39.91 3.74
N SER A 440 -1.08 -39.35 4.60
CA SER A 440 -0.86 -37.90 4.70
C SER A 440 -0.33 -37.30 3.41
N THR A 441 0.74 -37.90 2.85
CA THR A 441 1.36 -37.44 1.61
C THR A 441 0.43 -37.59 0.41
N LEU A 442 -0.25 -38.73 0.28
CA LEU A 442 -1.27 -38.92 -0.75
C LEU A 442 -2.40 -37.88 -0.64
N GLY A 443 -2.87 -37.60 0.59
CA GLY A 443 -3.90 -36.61 0.86
C GLY A 443 -3.48 -35.18 0.45
N ALA A 444 -2.28 -34.76 0.85
CA ALA A 444 -1.72 -33.46 0.49
C ALA A 444 -1.47 -33.32 -1.03
N GLY A 445 -1.03 -34.40 -1.68
CA GLY A 445 -0.89 -34.47 -3.13
C GLY A 445 -2.23 -34.30 -3.86
N LEU A 446 -3.28 -35.04 -3.44
CA LEU A 446 -4.63 -34.92 -4.01
C LEU A 446 -5.21 -33.52 -3.80
N GLN A 447 -4.97 -32.92 -2.63
CA GLN A 447 -5.41 -31.55 -2.35
C GLN A 447 -4.72 -30.52 -3.24
N SER A 448 -3.41 -30.64 -3.44
CA SER A 448 -2.65 -29.75 -4.32
C SER A 448 -3.10 -29.90 -5.78
N LEU A 449 -3.35 -31.14 -6.22
CA LEU A 449 -3.79 -31.46 -7.58
C LEU A 449 -5.24 -31.04 -7.86
N THR A 450 -6.10 -30.92 -6.83
CA THR A 450 -7.45 -30.35 -6.96
C THR A 450 -7.46 -28.83 -6.84
N GLY A 451 -6.60 -28.25 -6.01
CA GLY A 451 -6.53 -26.81 -5.78
C GLY A 451 -5.91 -26.03 -6.95
N ALA A 452 -4.77 -26.47 -7.47
CA ALA A 452 -4.05 -25.74 -8.51
C ALA A 452 -4.90 -25.49 -9.80
N PRO A 453 -5.64 -26.47 -10.34
CA PRO A 453 -6.50 -26.24 -11.51
C PRO A 453 -7.63 -25.23 -11.26
N ARG A 454 -8.22 -25.23 -10.05
CA ARG A 454 -9.30 -24.30 -9.67
C ARG A 454 -8.78 -22.88 -9.52
N LEU A 455 -7.57 -22.73 -8.98
CA LEU A 455 -6.87 -21.44 -8.92
C LEU A 455 -6.58 -20.90 -10.32
N LEU A 456 -6.04 -21.73 -11.22
CA LEU A 456 -5.76 -21.33 -12.60
C LEU A 456 -7.04 -20.93 -13.34
N GLN A 457 -8.13 -21.67 -13.12
CA GLN A 457 -9.44 -21.35 -13.68
C GLN A 457 -9.95 -19.98 -13.19
N ALA A 458 -9.79 -19.67 -11.90
CA ALA A 458 -10.18 -18.37 -11.34
C ALA A 458 -9.41 -17.21 -11.98
N ILE A 459 -8.09 -17.36 -12.14
CA ILE A 459 -7.23 -16.37 -12.82
C ILE A 459 -7.67 -16.18 -14.28
N ALA A 460 -7.96 -17.28 -14.99
CA ALA A 460 -8.40 -17.24 -16.37
C ALA A 460 -9.77 -16.56 -16.54
N LYS A 461 -10.70 -16.75 -15.59
CA LYS A 461 -12.02 -16.12 -15.59
C LYS A 461 -11.98 -14.60 -15.39
N ASP A 462 -11.02 -14.09 -14.60
CA ASP A 462 -10.86 -12.64 -14.41
C ASP A 462 -10.38 -11.92 -15.69
N GLY A 463 -9.89 -12.67 -16.70
CA GLY A 463 -9.50 -12.12 -17.99
C GLY A 463 -8.30 -11.18 -17.94
N ILE A 464 -7.46 -11.32 -16.90
CA ILE A 464 -6.25 -10.52 -16.65
C ILE A 464 -5.15 -10.88 -17.67
N VAL A 465 -5.08 -12.17 -18.01
CA VAL A 465 -4.06 -12.73 -18.90
C VAL A 465 -4.76 -13.41 -20.09
N PRO A 466 -4.81 -12.77 -21.27
CA PRO A 466 -5.64 -13.25 -22.38
C PRO A 466 -5.28 -14.64 -22.91
N PHE A 467 -3.99 -15.02 -22.89
CA PHE A 467 -3.58 -16.35 -23.34
C PHE A 467 -4.05 -17.48 -22.40
N LEU A 468 -4.45 -17.16 -21.16
CA LEU A 468 -5.02 -18.14 -20.22
C LEU A 468 -6.53 -18.37 -20.44
N ALA A 469 -7.20 -17.59 -21.31
CA ALA A 469 -8.63 -17.72 -21.58
C ALA A 469 -9.10 -19.14 -21.94
N PRO A 470 -8.34 -19.98 -22.69
CA PRO A 470 -8.76 -21.35 -22.97
C PRO A 470 -8.95 -22.22 -21.73
N PHE A 471 -8.30 -21.88 -20.60
CA PHE A 471 -8.37 -22.58 -19.32
C PHE A 471 -9.54 -22.14 -18.43
N ALA A 472 -10.30 -21.10 -18.81
CA ALA A 472 -11.49 -20.66 -18.08
C ALA A 472 -12.69 -21.61 -18.24
N VAL A 473 -12.67 -22.47 -19.27
CA VAL A 473 -13.77 -23.38 -19.62
C VAL A 473 -14.02 -24.39 -18.51
N SER A 474 -15.27 -24.44 -18.05
CA SER A 474 -15.75 -25.39 -17.04
C SER A 474 -16.50 -26.55 -17.70
N SER A 475 -16.37 -27.75 -17.15
CA SER A 475 -17.29 -28.85 -17.46
C SER A 475 -18.69 -28.59 -16.87
N SER A 476 -19.70 -29.35 -17.29
CA SER A 476 -21.07 -29.30 -16.77
C SER A 476 -21.16 -29.49 -15.25
N ARG A 477 -20.15 -30.12 -14.64
CA ARG A 477 -20.05 -30.33 -13.18
C ARG A 477 -19.31 -29.20 -12.43
N GLY A 478 -18.88 -28.13 -13.10
CA GLY A 478 -18.09 -27.06 -12.49
C GLY A 478 -16.57 -27.31 -12.43
N GLU A 479 -16.09 -28.45 -12.96
CA GLU A 479 -14.68 -28.85 -12.84
C GLU A 479 -13.83 -28.40 -14.04
N PRO A 480 -12.58 -27.92 -13.81
CA PRO A 480 -11.72 -27.37 -14.86
C PRO A 480 -10.85 -28.45 -15.55
N THR A 481 -11.36 -29.03 -16.63
CA THR A 481 -10.68 -30.15 -17.33
C THR A 481 -9.38 -29.73 -18.02
N ARG A 482 -9.36 -28.59 -18.72
CA ARG A 482 -8.17 -28.09 -19.42
C ARG A 482 -7.07 -27.64 -18.45
N ALA A 483 -7.45 -26.98 -17.36
CA ALA A 483 -6.50 -26.55 -16.32
C ALA A 483 -5.91 -27.75 -15.55
N LEU A 484 -6.70 -28.82 -15.35
CA LEU A 484 -6.20 -30.06 -14.76
C LEU A 484 -5.13 -30.70 -15.65
N LEU A 485 -5.34 -30.75 -16.96
CA LEU A 485 -4.37 -31.31 -17.91
C LEU A 485 -3.04 -30.53 -17.92
N LEU A 486 -3.09 -29.20 -17.84
CA LEU A 486 -1.88 -28.38 -17.70
C LEU A 486 -1.16 -28.67 -16.37
N THR A 487 -1.91 -28.71 -15.27
CA THR A 487 -1.37 -29.03 -13.94
C THR A 487 -0.71 -30.41 -13.91
N LEU A 488 -1.32 -31.43 -14.52
CA LEU A 488 -0.73 -32.77 -14.66
C LEU A 488 0.57 -32.73 -15.47
N SER A 489 0.62 -31.94 -16.54
CA SER A 489 1.83 -31.82 -17.37
C SER A 489 3.00 -31.16 -16.62
N ILE A 490 2.73 -30.07 -15.88
CA ILE A 490 3.76 -29.40 -15.06
C ILE A 490 4.19 -30.30 -13.89
N CYS A 491 3.24 -30.99 -13.25
CA CYS A 491 3.53 -31.96 -12.19
C CYS A 491 4.42 -33.10 -12.70
N GLN A 492 4.16 -33.60 -13.92
CA GLN A 492 4.99 -34.63 -14.56
C GLN A 492 6.44 -34.15 -14.74
N CYS A 493 6.67 -32.90 -15.15
CA CYS A 493 8.02 -32.34 -15.23
C CYS A 493 8.72 -32.35 -13.85
N GLY A 494 7.99 -32.04 -12.77
CA GLY A 494 8.52 -32.13 -11.41
C GLY A 494 8.84 -33.56 -10.97
N ILE A 495 8.01 -34.54 -11.34
CA ILE A 495 8.22 -35.96 -11.01
C ILE A 495 9.46 -36.52 -11.73
N LEU A 496 9.72 -36.09 -12.96
CA LEU A 496 10.89 -36.54 -13.73
C LEU A 496 12.22 -36.14 -13.07
N LEU A 497 12.26 -35.13 -12.20
CA LEU A 497 13.45 -34.81 -11.41
C LEU A 497 13.81 -35.97 -10.46
N GLY A 498 12.83 -36.76 -10.00
CA GLY A 498 13.04 -38.01 -9.28
C GLY A 498 13.57 -37.90 -7.85
N ASN A 499 13.90 -36.70 -7.35
CA ASN A 499 14.41 -36.49 -6.00
C ASN A 499 13.65 -35.35 -5.29
N VAL A 500 13.16 -35.65 -4.08
CA VAL A 500 12.44 -34.70 -3.20
C VAL A 500 13.33 -33.51 -2.82
N ASP A 501 14.63 -33.73 -2.61
CA ASP A 501 15.54 -32.72 -2.08
C ASP A 501 15.93 -31.66 -3.11
N TYR A 502 15.85 -31.98 -4.41
CA TYR A 502 15.98 -30.99 -5.48
C TYR A 502 14.69 -30.20 -5.72
N LEU A 503 13.55 -30.83 -5.49
CA LEU A 503 12.25 -30.21 -5.71
C LEU A 503 11.87 -29.23 -4.58
N ALA A 504 12.28 -29.51 -3.35
CA ALA A 504 11.96 -28.70 -2.18
C ALA A 504 12.48 -27.24 -2.28
N PRO A 505 13.77 -26.96 -2.60
CA PRO A 505 14.25 -25.60 -2.79
C PRO A 505 13.56 -24.86 -3.93
N LEU A 506 13.26 -25.53 -5.04
CA LEU A 506 12.55 -24.94 -6.17
C LEU A 506 11.15 -24.46 -5.76
N LEU A 507 10.42 -25.31 -5.02
CA LEU A 507 9.12 -24.96 -4.46
C LEU A 507 9.21 -23.80 -3.47
N SER A 508 10.21 -23.81 -2.60
CA SER A 508 10.45 -22.74 -1.62
C SER A 508 10.59 -21.37 -2.28
N MET A 509 11.26 -21.27 -3.43
CA MET A 509 11.39 -20.02 -4.19
C MET A 509 10.04 -19.42 -4.58
N PHE A 510 9.13 -20.24 -5.12
CA PHE A 510 7.80 -19.76 -5.55
C PHE A 510 6.95 -19.31 -4.36
N PHE A 511 6.95 -20.06 -3.25
CA PHE A 511 6.18 -19.69 -2.06
C PHE A 511 6.77 -18.47 -1.33
N LEU A 512 8.10 -18.39 -1.17
CA LEU A 512 8.76 -17.22 -0.58
C LEU A 512 8.45 -15.95 -1.36
N MET A 513 8.42 -16.05 -2.70
CA MET A 513 8.09 -14.91 -3.54
C MET A 513 6.61 -14.52 -3.43
N CYS A 514 5.70 -15.49 -3.44
CA CYS A 514 4.28 -15.27 -3.21
C CYS A 514 4.05 -14.53 -1.87
N TYR A 515 4.68 -15.01 -0.79
CA TYR A 515 4.59 -14.39 0.54
C TYR A 515 5.26 -13.01 0.57
N GLY A 516 6.39 -12.85 -0.11
CA GLY A 516 7.05 -11.56 -0.31
C GLY A 516 6.14 -10.52 -0.96
N PHE A 517 5.44 -10.86 -2.05
CA PHE A 517 4.52 -9.93 -2.70
C PHE A 517 3.30 -9.57 -1.86
N VAL A 518 2.73 -10.53 -1.13
CA VAL A 518 1.64 -10.26 -0.19
C VAL A 518 2.10 -9.25 0.88
N ASN A 519 3.27 -9.47 1.47
CA ASN A 519 3.85 -8.58 2.48
C ASN A 519 4.18 -7.19 1.91
N LEU A 520 4.77 -7.13 0.71
CA LEU A 520 5.08 -5.88 0.01
C LEU A 520 3.81 -5.07 -0.28
N ALA A 521 2.77 -5.72 -0.80
CA ALA A 521 1.53 -5.06 -1.18
C ALA A 521 0.82 -4.46 0.04
N CYS A 522 0.70 -5.20 1.16
CA CYS A 522 0.10 -4.67 2.39
C CYS A 522 0.87 -3.45 2.92
N ALA A 523 2.20 -3.55 3.00
CA ALA A 523 3.05 -2.44 3.46
C ALA A 523 2.90 -1.21 2.55
N LEU A 524 2.97 -1.41 1.23
CA LEU A 524 2.89 -0.33 0.24
C LEU A 524 1.53 0.38 0.28
N GLN A 525 0.44 -0.37 0.38
CA GLN A 525 -0.92 0.19 0.43
C GLN A 525 -1.16 1.01 1.70
N THR A 526 -0.67 0.55 2.85
CA THR A 526 -0.73 1.34 4.09
C THR A 526 0.12 2.62 4.01
N ILE A 527 1.33 2.55 3.44
CA ILE A 527 2.22 3.72 3.32
C ILE A 527 1.66 4.75 2.34
N LEU A 528 1.14 4.29 1.20
CA LEU A 528 0.57 5.17 0.17
C LEU A 528 -0.83 5.70 0.53
N ARG A 529 -1.44 5.19 1.61
CA ARG A 529 -2.82 5.49 2.03
C ARG A 529 -3.78 5.33 0.87
N THR A 530 -3.79 4.14 0.27
CA THR A 530 -4.74 3.81 -0.81
C THR A 530 -6.18 3.99 -0.30
N PRO A 531 -7.09 4.62 -1.07
CA PRO A 531 -8.44 4.97 -0.61
C PRO A 531 -9.25 3.78 -0.04
N ASN A 532 -9.16 2.63 -0.72
CA ASN A 532 -9.91 1.42 -0.41
C ASN A 532 -9.25 0.50 0.64
N TRP A 533 -8.09 0.89 1.19
CA TRP A 533 -7.32 0.07 2.13
C TRP A 533 -7.48 0.58 3.56
N ARG A 534 -8.32 -0.11 4.34
CA ARG A 534 -8.61 0.21 5.75
C ARG A 534 -8.67 -1.08 6.58
N PRO A 535 -7.53 -1.76 6.78
CA PRO A 535 -7.51 -3.02 7.54
C PRO A 535 -7.98 -2.79 8.98
N ARG A 536 -8.96 -3.59 9.44
CA ARG A 536 -9.52 -3.49 10.80
C ARG A 536 -8.82 -4.39 11.82
N PHE A 537 -7.83 -5.18 11.39
CA PHE A 537 -7.11 -6.09 12.27
C PHE A 537 -6.23 -5.35 13.29
N LYS A 538 -6.45 -5.60 14.58
CA LYS A 538 -5.80 -4.87 15.70
C LYS A 538 -4.27 -5.03 15.75
N TYR A 539 -3.74 -6.20 15.39
CA TYR A 539 -2.30 -6.50 15.49
C TYR A 539 -1.54 -6.21 14.19
N TYR A 540 -2.18 -5.59 13.21
CA TYR A 540 -1.53 -5.21 11.96
C TYR A 540 -0.78 -3.88 12.09
N HIS A 541 0.47 -3.86 11.61
CA HIS A 541 1.24 -2.64 11.40
C HIS A 541 2.10 -2.80 10.14
N TRP A 542 2.33 -1.72 9.39
CA TRP A 542 3.08 -1.76 8.13
C TRP A 542 4.51 -2.28 8.31
N SER A 543 5.14 -2.01 9.46
CA SER A 543 6.50 -2.47 9.76
C SER A 543 6.59 -4.00 9.88
N LEU A 544 5.55 -4.67 10.38
CA LEU A 544 5.51 -6.13 10.49
C LEU A 544 5.50 -6.77 9.09
N SER A 545 4.71 -6.21 8.17
CA SER A 545 4.70 -6.64 6.77
C SER A 545 6.04 -6.36 6.09
N PHE A 546 6.67 -5.21 6.36
CA PHE A 546 7.99 -4.91 5.81
C PHE A 546 9.09 -5.84 6.35
N THR A 547 9.08 -6.18 7.64
CA THR A 547 9.97 -7.20 8.21
C THR A 547 9.74 -8.58 7.59
N GLY A 548 8.48 -8.94 7.35
CA GLY A 548 8.12 -10.19 6.66
C GLY A 548 8.69 -10.23 5.23
N LEU A 549 8.57 -9.13 4.48
CA LEU A 549 9.19 -9.00 3.16
C LEU A 549 10.73 -9.16 3.22
N ALA A 550 11.38 -8.47 4.17
CA ALA A 550 12.83 -8.55 4.32
C ALA A 550 13.30 -9.98 4.64
N LEU A 551 12.58 -10.69 5.52
CA LEU A 551 12.87 -12.10 5.83
C LEU A 551 12.62 -13.02 4.63
N CYS A 552 11.54 -12.83 3.86
CA CYS A 552 11.31 -13.60 2.63
C CYS A 552 12.47 -13.45 1.63
N ILE A 553 12.92 -12.21 1.40
CA ILE A 553 14.05 -11.94 0.50
C ILE A 553 15.34 -12.55 1.06
N ALA A 554 15.62 -12.38 2.36
CA ALA A 554 16.81 -12.94 2.98
C ALA A 554 16.87 -14.47 2.84
N VAL A 555 15.77 -15.17 3.13
CA VAL A 555 15.68 -16.64 2.99
C VAL A 555 15.84 -17.08 1.53
N MET A 556 15.28 -16.33 0.58
CA MET A 556 15.40 -16.62 -0.84
C MET A 556 16.85 -16.52 -1.33
N PHE A 557 17.54 -15.43 -0.96
CA PHE A 557 18.96 -15.24 -1.31
C PHE A 557 19.89 -16.21 -0.58
N MET A 558 19.58 -16.57 0.67
CA MET A 558 20.31 -17.59 1.41
C MET A 558 20.24 -18.94 0.70
N SER A 559 19.05 -19.36 0.26
CA SER A 559 18.89 -20.65 -0.40
C SER A 559 19.59 -20.72 -1.77
N SER A 560 19.30 -19.77 -2.67
CA SER A 560 20.02 -19.66 -3.95
C SER A 560 19.85 -18.27 -4.54
N TRP A 561 20.93 -17.49 -4.56
CA TRP A 561 20.92 -16.12 -5.06
C TRP A 561 20.61 -16.02 -6.56
N TYR A 562 21.07 -16.97 -7.38
CA TYR A 562 20.86 -16.93 -8.82
C TYR A 562 19.42 -17.31 -9.19
N TYR A 563 18.84 -18.34 -8.56
CA TYR A 563 17.42 -18.65 -8.73
C TYR A 563 16.54 -17.52 -8.18
N ALA A 564 16.92 -16.89 -7.07
CA ALA A 564 16.20 -15.73 -6.52
C ALA A 564 16.13 -14.58 -7.53
N LEU A 565 17.25 -14.21 -8.17
CA LEU A 565 17.29 -13.12 -9.17
C LEU A 565 16.43 -13.44 -10.40
N VAL A 566 16.55 -14.65 -10.95
CA VAL A 566 15.74 -15.08 -12.11
C VAL A 566 14.25 -15.05 -11.76
N ALA A 567 13.89 -15.56 -10.59
CA ALA A 567 12.52 -15.65 -10.15
C ALA A 567 11.92 -14.25 -9.91
N MET A 568 12.65 -13.33 -9.25
CA MET A 568 12.21 -11.94 -9.06
C MET A 568 12.07 -11.19 -10.40
N GLY A 569 12.99 -11.41 -11.35
CA GLY A 569 12.89 -10.85 -12.69
C GLY A 569 11.64 -11.32 -13.42
N MET A 570 11.37 -12.64 -13.39
CA MET A 570 10.17 -13.23 -13.98
C MET A 570 8.88 -12.68 -13.36
N ALA A 571 8.82 -12.53 -12.04
CA ALA A 571 7.65 -11.95 -11.40
C ALA A 571 7.45 -10.46 -11.69
N GLY A 572 8.54 -9.68 -11.78
CA GLY A 572 8.46 -8.28 -12.20
C GLY A 572 7.89 -8.15 -13.61
N LEU A 573 8.29 -9.04 -14.53
CA LEU A 573 7.74 -9.11 -15.88
C LEU A 573 6.25 -9.48 -15.87
N ILE A 574 5.84 -10.48 -15.08
CA ILE A 574 4.42 -10.88 -14.95
C ILE A 574 3.59 -9.71 -14.41
N TYR A 575 4.06 -9.05 -13.35
CA TYR A 575 3.37 -7.91 -12.75
C TYR A 575 3.21 -6.76 -13.76
N LYS A 576 4.29 -6.36 -14.45
CA LYS A 576 4.24 -5.29 -15.45
C LYS A 576 3.40 -5.63 -16.66
N TYR A 577 3.44 -6.89 -17.11
CA TYR A 577 2.59 -7.36 -18.19
C TYR A 577 1.10 -7.26 -17.83
N ILE A 578 0.74 -7.68 -16.61
CA ILE A 578 -0.64 -7.56 -16.11
C ILE A 578 -1.08 -6.10 -16.02
N GLU A 579 -0.23 -5.23 -15.47
CA GLU A 579 -0.51 -3.78 -15.36
C GLU A 579 -0.77 -3.15 -16.73
N TYR A 580 0.08 -3.48 -17.73
CA TYR A 580 -0.07 -3.01 -19.10
C TYR A 580 -1.39 -3.45 -19.74
N ARG A 581 -1.76 -4.74 -19.62
CA ARG A 581 -3.01 -5.26 -20.19
C ARG A 581 -4.24 -4.77 -19.44
N GLY A 582 -4.14 -4.55 -18.13
CA GLY A 582 -5.17 -3.89 -17.34
C GLY A 582 -5.45 -2.48 -17.85
N ALA A 583 -4.39 -1.70 -18.09
CA ALA A 583 -4.50 -0.36 -18.66
C ALA A 583 -5.07 -0.36 -20.08
N GLU A 584 -4.64 -1.28 -20.95
CA GLU A 584 -5.16 -1.43 -22.31
C GLU A 584 -6.67 -1.77 -22.32
N LYS A 585 -7.12 -2.62 -21.39
CA LYS A 585 -8.54 -2.98 -21.28
C LYS A 585 -9.40 -1.83 -20.74
N GLU A 586 -8.91 -1.08 -19.76
CA GLU A 586 -9.66 0.03 -19.15
C GLU A 586 -9.69 1.27 -20.06
N TRP A 587 -8.61 1.57 -20.78
CA TRP A 587 -8.42 2.83 -21.51
C TRP A 587 -8.29 2.68 -23.03
N GLY A 588 -8.29 1.45 -23.56
CA GLY A 588 -8.14 1.14 -24.98
C GLY A 588 -6.70 1.14 -25.50
N ASP A 589 -5.81 1.96 -24.92
CA ASP A 589 -4.36 1.96 -25.20
C ASP A 589 -3.57 1.70 -23.91
N GLY A 590 -2.59 0.79 -23.97
CA GLY A 590 -1.81 0.37 -22.80
C GLY A 590 -0.91 1.47 -22.25
N ILE A 591 -0.14 2.17 -23.09
CA ILE A 591 0.85 3.17 -22.60
C ILE A 591 0.12 4.43 -22.12
N SER A 592 -0.80 4.96 -22.91
CA SER A 592 -1.60 6.12 -22.50
C SER A 592 -2.50 5.79 -21.32
N GLY A 593 -3.03 4.57 -21.26
CA GLY A 593 -3.84 4.07 -20.15
C GLY A 593 -3.10 4.05 -18.83
N LEU A 594 -1.82 3.65 -18.81
CA LEU A 594 -0.99 3.70 -17.60
C LEU A 594 -0.83 5.14 -17.08
N ALA A 595 -0.59 6.10 -17.98
CA ALA A 595 -0.50 7.51 -17.61
C ALA A 595 -1.83 8.07 -17.06
N LEU A 596 -2.96 7.69 -17.69
CA LEU A 596 -4.30 8.10 -17.25
C LEU A 596 -4.69 7.49 -15.90
N SER A 597 -4.40 6.21 -15.68
CA SER A 597 -4.63 5.54 -14.40
C SER A 597 -3.80 6.16 -13.28
N ALA A 598 -2.52 6.45 -13.53
CA ALA A 598 -1.65 7.16 -12.59
C ALA A 598 -2.16 8.58 -12.25
N ALA A 599 -2.66 9.30 -13.25
CA ALA A 599 -3.25 10.63 -13.07
C ALA A 599 -4.54 10.57 -12.23
N ARG A 600 -5.47 9.66 -12.57
CA ARG A 600 -6.72 9.44 -11.82
C ARG A 600 -6.45 9.08 -10.37
N TYR A 601 -5.55 8.13 -10.12
CA TYR A 601 -5.18 7.70 -8.77
C TYR A 601 -4.62 8.88 -7.94
N SER A 602 -3.75 9.69 -8.55
CA SER A 602 -3.19 10.88 -7.91
C SER A 602 -4.25 11.93 -7.57
N LEU A 603 -5.23 12.13 -8.45
CA LEU A 603 -6.32 13.10 -8.25
C LEU A 603 -7.29 12.68 -7.15
N LEU A 604 -7.71 11.40 -7.12
CA LEU A 604 -8.57 10.88 -6.05
C LEU A 604 -7.90 11.02 -4.68
N ARG A 605 -6.59 10.78 -4.60
CA ARG A 605 -5.84 10.95 -3.35
C ARG A 605 -5.78 12.40 -2.87
N LEU A 606 -5.77 13.37 -3.80
CA LEU A 606 -5.79 14.79 -3.46
C LEU A 606 -7.14 15.26 -2.88
N GLU A 607 -8.21 14.47 -3.05
CA GLU A 607 -9.56 14.83 -2.59
C GLU A 607 -9.84 14.38 -1.15
N GLU A 608 -9.23 13.28 -0.67
CA GLU A 608 -9.51 12.70 0.66
C GLU A 608 -8.95 13.54 1.84
N GLY A 609 -8.02 14.46 1.60
CA GLY A 609 -7.40 15.27 2.66
C GLY A 609 -7.76 16.76 2.56
N PRO A 610 -7.94 17.50 3.67
CA PRO A 610 -8.03 18.94 3.60
C PRO A 610 -6.73 19.46 2.96
N PRO A 611 -6.79 20.28 1.89
CA PRO A 611 -5.58 20.79 1.27
C PRO A 611 -4.75 21.46 2.35
N HIS A 612 -3.50 21.02 2.54
CA HIS A 612 -2.65 21.53 3.61
C HIS A 612 -2.46 23.05 3.42
N THR A 613 -3.28 23.85 4.11
CA THR A 613 -3.31 25.32 3.98
C THR A 613 -2.07 25.98 4.56
N LYS A 614 -1.26 25.24 5.33
CA LYS A 614 -0.08 25.75 6.05
C LYS A 614 1.02 26.29 5.14
N ASN A 615 1.03 25.93 3.85
CA ASN A 615 1.99 26.42 2.86
C ASN A 615 1.30 26.73 1.53
N TRP A 616 0.69 27.91 1.47
CA TRP A 616 0.11 28.40 0.23
C TRP A 616 1.17 28.57 -0.88
N ARG A 617 0.79 28.20 -2.12
CA ARG A 617 1.57 28.43 -3.34
C ARG A 617 0.62 28.83 -4.47
N PRO A 618 1.02 29.76 -5.37
CA PRO A 618 0.15 30.23 -6.43
C PRO A 618 -0.02 29.14 -7.50
N GLN A 619 -1.26 28.73 -7.76
CA GLN A 619 -1.70 27.92 -8.89
C GLN A 619 -2.49 28.85 -9.82
N ILE A 620 -1.97 29.07 -11.02
CA ILE A 620 -2.32 30.26 -11.82
C ILE A 620 -3.41 29.93 -12.83
N LEU A 621 -4.45 30.75 -12.87
CA LEU A 621 -5.43 30.87 -13.94
C LEU A 621 -5.16 32.16 -14.71
N ILE A 622 -4.75 32.06 -15.97
CA ILE A 622 -4.52 33.21 -16.83
C ILE A 622 -5.78 33.49 -17.64
N LEU A 623 -6.41 34.64 -17.39
CA LEU A 623 -7.53 35.12 -18.22
C LEU A 623 -6.96 35.93 -19.39
N CYS A 624 -6.91 35.31 -20.56
CA CYS A 624 -6.38 35.94 -21.75
C CYS A 624 -7.50 36.57 -22.58
N LYS A 625 -7.33 37.85 -22.94
CA LYS A 625 -8.20 38.51 -23.93
C LYS A 625 -7.67 38.22 -25.34
N LEU A 626 -8.55 37.74 -26.22
CA LEU A 626 -8.25 37.57 -27.64
C LEU A 626 -8.56 38.84 -28.43
N THR A 627 -7.85 38.99 -29.55
CA THR A 627 -8.15 39.94 -30.63
C THR A 627 -9.16 39.31 -31.60
N GLU A 628 -9.66 40.09 -32.55
CA GLU A 628 -10.61 39.61 -33.57
C GLU A 628 -10.03 38.48 -34.43
N ASP A 629 -8.71 38.45 -34.62
CA ASP A 629 -7.99 37.37 -35.30
C ASP A 629 -7.71 36.14 -34.41
N TYR A 630 -8.36 36.03 -33.25
CA TYR A 630 -8.15 34.97 -32.25
C TYR A 630 -6.70 34.85 -31.75
N LEU A 631 -5.95 35.95 -31.82
CA LEU A 631 -4.60 36.04 -31.26
C LEU A 631 -4.63 36.66 -29.86
N PRO A 632 -3.83 36.16 -28.91
CA PRO A 632 -3.70 36.75 -27.58
C PRO A 632 -3.24 38.21 -27.62
N LYS A 633 -4.04 39.12 -27.05
CA LYS A 633 -3.76 40.57 -27.08
C LYS A 633 -2.47 40.93 -26.33
N TYR A 634 -2.19 40.28 -25.20
CA TYR A 634 -1.03 40.58 -24.36
C TYR A 634 -0.13 39.35 -24.19
N ARG A 635 0.83 39.18 -25.11
CA ARG A 635 1.83 38.09 -25.04
C ARG A 635 2.59 38.07 -23.72
N LYS A 636 2.97 39.23 -23.19
CA LYS A 636 3.84 39.34 -22.00
C LYS A 636 3.21 38.85 -20.69
N ILE A 637 1.89 38.63 -20.64
CA ILE A 637 1.24 37.96 -19.49
C ILE A 637 1.76 36.52 -19.34
N PHE A 638 1.98 35.82 -20.45
CA PHE A 638 2.52 34.45 -20.45
C PHE A 638 3.97 34.44 -20.00
N THR A 639 4.77 35.39 -20.48
CA THR A 639 6.15 35.58 -20.05
C THR A 639 6.23 35.85 -18.55
N PHE A 640 5.37 36.73 -18.02
CA PHE A 640 5.29 37.01 -16.59
C PHE A 640 4.90 35.77 -15.77
N ALA A 641 3.90 35.02 -16.21
CA ALA A 641 3.50 33.77 -15.54
C ALA A 641 4.64 32.72 -15.55
N SER A 642 5.36 32.62 -16.68
CA SER A 642 6.56 31.77 -16.82
C SER A 642 7.63 32.16 -15.80
N GLN A 643 7.89 33.46 -15.65
CA GLN A 643 8.86 34.00 -14.70
C GLN A 643 8.45 33.75 -13.24
N LEU A 644 7.17 33.88 -12.91
CA LEU A 644 6.65 33.67 -11.56
C LEU A 644 6.68 32.21 -11.13
N LYS A 645 6.45 31.26 -12.05
CA LYS A 645 6.36 29.82 -11.75
C LYS A 645 7.64 29.05 -12.04
N ALA A 646 8.53 29.58 -12.87
CA ALA A 646 9.74 28.92 -13.35
C ALA A 646 9.48 27.46 -13.83
N GLY A 647 8.32 27.23 -14.46
CA GLY A 647 7.90 25.91 -14.97
C GLY A 647 7.41 24.91 -13.93
N LYS A 648 7.12 25.32 -12.68
CA LYS A 648 6.66 24.45 -11.59
C LYS A 648 5.21 24.75 -11.20
N GLY A 649 4.45 23.70 -10.86
CA GLY A 649 3.05 23.79 -10.40
C GLY A 649 2.03 23.99 -11.53
N LEU A 650 0.77 24.18 -11.17
CA LEU A 650 -0.35 24.28 -12.12
C LEU A 650 -0.44 25.69 -12.71
N THR A 651 -0.55 25.74 -14.04
CA THR A 651 -0.92 26.93 -14.81
C THR A 651 -2.00 26.52 -15.80
N VAL A 652 -3.12 27.24 -15.81
CA VAL A 652 -4.20 27.04 -16.78
C VAL A 652 -4.45 28.37 -17.47
N THR A 653 -4.44 28.39 -18.78
CA THR A 653 -4.79 29.56 -19.58
C THR A 653 -6.17 29.36 -20.16
N VAL A 654 -7.05 30.33 -19.95
CA VAL A 654 -8.40 30.29 -20.48
C VAL A 654 -8.75 31.57 -21.21
N SER A 655 -9.62 31.44 -22.21
CA SER A 655 -10.19 32.57 -22.94
C SER A 655 -11.67 32.34 -23.22
N VAL A 656 -12.41 33.43 -23.40
CA VAL A 656 -13.81 33.41 -23.82
C VAL A 656 -13.93 33.95 -25.24
N VAL A 657 -14.61 33.22 -26.11
CA VAL A 657 -15.00 33.65 -27.46
C VAL A 657 -16.49 34.01 -27.42
N PRO A 658 -16.89 35.23 -27.83
CA PRO A 658 -18.29 35.61 -27.86
C PRO A 658 -19.01 34.90 -29.02
N GLY A 659 -20.13 34.23 -28.75
CA GLY A 659 -20.93 33.58 -29.79
C GLY A 659 -21.73 32.38 -29.32
N ASP A 660 -22.35 31.68 -30.28
CA ASP A 660 -22.95 30.36 -30.06
C ASP A 660 -21.96 29.24 -30.42
N PHE A 661 -21.87 28.22 -29.56
CA PHE A 661 -20.90 27.14 -29.70
C PHE A 661 -21.11 26.32 -30.97
N SER A 662 -22.38 26.13 -31.39
CA SER A 662 -22.71 25.36 -32.59
C SER A 662 -22.05 25.92 -33.84
N GLN A 663 -21.95 27.26 -33.93
CA GLN A 663 -21.39 27.98 -35.07
C GLN A 663 -19.88 28.24 -34.88
N CYS A 664 -19.45 28.53 -33.65
CA CYS A 664 -18.07 28.97 -33.38
C CYS A 664 -17.13 27.84 -32.92
N SER A 665 -17.50 26.56 -33.10
CA SER A 665 -16.70 25.42 -32.65
C SER A 665 -15.31 25.35 -33.32
N GLY A 666 -15.26 25.65 -34.63
CA GLY A 666 -14.00 25.71 -35.39
C GLY A 666 -13.08 26.84 -34.93
N GLU A 667 -13.67 28.02 -34.69
CA GLU A 667 -12.95 29.20 -34.18
C GLU A 667 -12.40 28.97 -32.77
N ALA A 668 -13.19 28.34 -31.89
CA ALA A 668 -12.75 27.98 -30.54
C ALA A 668 -11.56 27.00 -30.58
N MET A 669 -11.55 26.03 -31.49
CA MET A 669 -10.41 25.13 -31.69
C MET A 669 -9.17 25.87 -32.22
N ALA A 670 -9.32 26.79 -33.17
CA ALA A 670 -8.23 27.61 -33.68
C ALA A 670 -7.63 28.51 -32.59
N ALA A 671 -8.48 29.18 -31.80
CA ALA A 671 -8.08 29.98 -30.64
C ALA A 671 -7.32 29.14 -29.60
N LYS A 672 -7.79 27.92 -29.33
CA LYS A 672 -7.13 26.97 -28.40
C LYS A 672 -5.75 26.56 -28.89
N GLN A 673 -5.59 26.30 -30.18
CA GLN A 673 -4.29 25.95 -30.77
C GLN A 673 -3.32 27.15 -30.79
N SER A 674 -3.83 28.35 -31.07
CA SER A 674 -3.08 29.62 -31.00
C SER A 674 -2.53 29.87 -29.59
N LEU A 675 -3.37 29.73 -28.56
CA LEU A 675 -2.97 29.84 -27.15
C LEU A 675 -1.93 28.79 -26.74
N ARG A 676 -2.10 27.54 -27.21
CA ARG A 676 -1.14 26.45 -26.93
C ARG A 676 0.23 26.72 -27.55
N LYS A 677 0.25 27.14 -28.82
CA LYS A 677 1.49 27.54 -29.51
C LYS A 677 2.20 28.66 -28.74
N LEU A 678 1.45 29.67 -28.29
CA LEU A 678 2.03 30.78 -27.52
C LEU A 678 2.60 30.33 -26.17
N MET A 679 1.92 29.42 -25.47
CA MET A 679 2.42 28.84 -24.21
C MET A 679 3.72 28.07 -24.43
N ASP A 680 3.83 27.29 -25.50
CA ASP A 680 5.04 26.54 -25.82
C ASP A 680 6.21 27.48 -26.18
N GLU A 681 5.95 28.54 -26.95
CA GLU A 681 6.96 29.57 -27.30
C GLU A 681 7.50 30.30 -26.05
N GLU A 682 6.62 30.64 -25.09
CA GLU A 682 6.98 31.30 -23.83
C GLU A 682 7.43 30.31 -22.72
N ARG A 683 7.51 29.02 -23.06
CA ARG A 683 7.89 27.91 -22.16
C ARG A 683 7.01 27.81 -20.91
N VAL A 684 5.73 28.14 -21.01
CA VAL A 684 4.74 27.99 -19.95
C VAL A 684 4.20 26.56 -19.97
N LYS A 685 4.60 25.75 -19.00
CA LYS A 685 4.03 24.40 -18.81
C LYS A 685 2.64 24.53 -18.16
N GLY A 686 1.60 24.13 -18.87
CA GLY A 686 0.24 24.22 -18.35
C GLY A 686 -0.81 23.69 -19.33
N PHE A 687 -2.07 23.95 -19.00
CA PHE A 687 -3.24 23.56 -19.79
C PHE A 687 -3.88 24.78 -20.45
N VAL A 688 -4.53 24.57 -21.60
CA VAL A 688 -5.27 25.61 -22.32
C VAL A 688 -6.71 25.18 -22.46
N ASP A 689 -7.64 26.10 -22.21
CA ASP A 689 -9.03 25.91 -22.58
C ASP A 689 -9.67 27.17 -23.14
N VAL A 690 -10.73 27.00 -23.92
CA VAL A 690 -11.47 28.10 -24.54
C VAL A 690 -12.96 27.83 -24.38
N LEU A 691 -13.68 28.79 -23.81
CA LEU A 691 -15.12 28.74 -23.62
C LEU A 691 -15.81 29.63 -24.67
N VAL A 692 -16.86 29.14 -25.30
CA VAL A 692 -17.75 29.97 -26.13
C VAL A 692 -18.95 30.36 -25.28
N ALA A 693 -19.24 31.67 -25.18
CA ALA A 693 -20.36 32.18 -24.40
C ALA A 693 -21.00 33.39 -25.09
N SER A 694 -22.29 33.61 -24.87
CA SER A 694 -23.02 34.77 -25.40
C SER A 694 -22.55 36.08 -24.78
N ASP A 695 -22.34 36.09 -23.45
CA ASP A 695 -21.72 37.21 -22.72
C ASP A 695 -20.33 36.85 -22.20
N ILE A 696 -19.38 37.75 -22.44
CA ILE A 696 -17.98 37.56 -22.03
C ILE A 696 -17.87 37.57 -20.51
N ALA A 697 -18.63 38.42 -19.82
CA ALA A 697 -18.52 38.53 -18.37
C ALA A 697 -19.11 37.32 -17.64
N GLU A 698 -20.18 36.73 -18.17
CA GLU A 698 -20.70 35.43 -17.71
C GLU A 698 -19.74 34.29 -18.03
N GLY A 699 -19.18 34.24 -19.25
CA GLY A 699 -18.18 33.23 -19.60
C GLY A 699 -16.95 33.23 -18.68
N ILE A 700 -16.44 34.41 -18.32
CA ILE A 700 -15.35 34.55 -17.35
C ILE A 700 -15.79 34.05 -15.96
N SER A 701 -17.03 34.35 -15.55
CA SER A 701 -17.59 33.86 -14.29
C SER A 701 -17.60 32.33 -14.21
N TYR A 702 -18.01 31.66 -15.29
CA TYR A 702 -18.01 30.20 -15.35
C TYR A 702 -16.60 29.63 -15.26
N LEU A 703 -15.65 30.18 -16.03
CA LEU A 703 -14.25 29.74 -16.00
C LEU A 703 -13.61 29.87 -14.61
N ILE A 704 -13.86 30.96 -13.90
CA ILE A 704 -13.35 31.20 -12.53
C ILE A 704 -13.83 30.10 -11.57
N GLN A 705 -15.04 29.57 -11.76
CA GLN A 705 -15.67 28.61 -10.85
C GLN A 705 -15.38 27.15 -11.22
N THR A 706 -15.32 26.82 -12.51
CA THR A 706 -15.29 25.42 -12.99
C THR A 706 -13.91 24.93 -13.41
N THR A 707 -12.91 25.81 -13.56
CA THR A 707 -11.58 25.39 -14.02
C THR A 707 -10.89 24.49 -12.99
N GLY A 708 -10.41 23.32 -13.44
CA GLY A 708 -9.67 22.35 -12.64
C GLY A 708 -10.39 21.00 -12.55
N LEU A 709 -9.75 20.03 -11.88
CA LEU A 709 -10.32 18.70 -11.65
C LEU A 709 -10.00 18.20 -10.25
N GLY A 710 -11.03 17.96 -9.43
CA GLY A 710 -10.88 17.50 -8.05
C GLY A 710 -10.00 18.43 -7.20
N GLY A 711 -8.98 17.86 -6.54
CA GLY A 711 -8.01 18.63 -5.75
C GLY A 711 -7.03 19.47 -6.58
N MET A 712 -6.95 19.27 -7.91
CA MET A 712 -6.05 20.00 -8.80
C MET A 712 -6.78 21.18 -9.46
N LYS A 713 -6.82 22.32 -8.77
CA LYS A 713 -7.50 23.55 -9.23
C LYS A 713 -6.63 24.80 -9.06
N PRO A 714 -6.82 25.84 -9.90
CA PRO A 714 -6.18 27.13 -9.70
C PRO A 714 -6.68 27.79 -8.40
N ASN A 715 -5.84 28.65 -7.82
CA ASN A 715 -6.16 29.44 -6.63
C ASN A 715 -5.78 30.92 -6.78
N THR A 716 -5.17 31.29 -7.91
CA THR A 716 -4.69 32.63 -8.22
C THR A 716 -5.11 32.97 -9.65
N VAL A 717 -5.77 34.10 -9.86
CA VAL A 717 -6.18 34.59 -11.17
C VAL A 717 -5.28 35.74 -11.61
N ILE A 718 -4.72 35.66 -12.81
CA ILE A 718 -4.04 36.78 -13.47
C ILE A 718 -5.01 37.42 -14.46
N LEU A 719 -5.26 38.70 -14.27
CA LEU A 719 -6.20 39.48 -15.09
C LEU A 719 -5.50 40.73 -15.63
N GLY A 720 -5.53 40.93 -16.95
CA GLY A 720 -4.87 42.07 -17.60
C GLY A 720 -5.59 43.41 -17.36
N TRP A 721 -4.83 44.49 -17.13
CA TRP A 721 -5.39 45.83 -16.98
C TRP A 721 -6.18 46.28 -18.23
N PRO A 722 -7.38 46.88 -18.08
CA PRO A 722 -8.15 47.41 -19.20
C PRO A 722 -7.59 48.77 -19.64
N TYR A 723 -6.64 48.76 -20.58
CA TYR A 723 -6.11 50.00 -21.17
C TYR A 723 -7.18 50.79 -21.94
N SER A 724 -7.05 52.12 -21.92
CA SER A 724 -7.92 53.07 -22.65
C SER A 724 -9.40 53.05 -22.21
N TRP A 725 -9.69 52.61 -20.98
CA TRP A 725 -11.05 52.55 -20.46
C TRP A 725 -11.75 53.91 -20.35
N ARG A 726 -10.99 55.02 -20.23
CA ARG A 726 -11.51 56.41 -20.24
C ARG A 726 -11.96 56.90 -21.62
N ASN A 727 -11.35 56.39 -22.69
CA ASN A 727 -11.51 56.93 -24.05
C ASN A 727 -12.31 56.00 -24.98
N SER A 728 -12.56 54.75 -24.57
CA SER A 728 -13.31 53.81 -25.38
C SER A 728 -14.82 54.05 -25.23
N GLU A 729 -15.53 54.20 -26.35
CA GLU A 729 -17.01 54.24 -26.40
C GLU A 729 -17.68 52.98 -25.83
N ASN A 730 -16.91 51.88 -25.70
CA ASN A 730 -17.37 50.60 -25.17
C ASN A 730 -17.30 50.53 -23.64
N GLU A 731 -18.30 51.13 -22.98
CA GLU A 731 -18.53 51.08 -21.51
C GLU A 731 -18.47 49.65 -20.92
N ARG A 732 -18.80 48.63 -21.72
CA ARG A 732 -18.76 47.20 -21.31
C ARG A 732 -17.40 46.70 -20.82
N THR A 733 -16.28 47.30 -21.24
CA THR A 733 -14.95 46.70 -21.06
C THR A 733 -14.47 46.75 -19.61
N TRP A 734 -14.60 47.89 -18.94
CA TRP A 734 -14.18 48.06 -17.55
C TRP A 734 -15.22 47.52 -16.57
N HIS A 735 -16.51 47.53 -16.91
CA HIS A 735 -17.52 46.78 -16.16
C HIS A 735 -17.24 45.27 -16.15
N THR A 736 -16.80 44.70 -17.28
CA THR A 736 -16.38 43.28 -17.34
C THR A 736 -15.17 43.01 -16.43
N PHE A 737 -14.21 43.94 -16.40
CA PHE A 737 -13.08 43.87 -15.47
C PHE A 737 -13.56 43.85 -14.00
N LEU A 738 -14.40 44.80 -13.59
CA LEU A 738 -14.90 44.87 -12.21
C LEU A 738 -15.77 43.68 -11.82
N LYS A 739 -16.65 43.22 -12.70
CA LYS A 739 -17.43 41.99 -12.49
C LYS A 739 -16.50 40.79 -12.30
N SER A 740 -15.43 40.70 -13.08
CA SER A 740 -14.42 39.64 -12.91
C SER A 740 -13.69 39.75 -11.57
N VAL A 741 -13.26 40.95 -11.15
CA VAL A 741 -12.63 41.18 -9.82
C VAL A 741 -13.55 40.72 -8.69
N ARG A 742 -14.85 41.03 -8.76
CA ARG A 742 -15.84 40.58 -7.78
C ARG A 742 -16.02 39.06 -7.79
N ASN A 743 -16.08 38.45 -8.97
CA ASN A 743 -16.19 36.99 -9.10
C ASN A 743 -14.97 36.27 -8.49
N VAL A 744 -13.75 36.79 -8.72
CA VAL A 744 -12.53 36.23 -8.12
C VAL A 744 -12.54 36.35 -6.59
N ALA A 745 -12.96 37.51 -6.07
CA ALA A 745 -13.10 37.71 -4.63
C ALA A 745 -14.17 36.79 -4.01
N ALA A 746 -15.32 36.62 -4.68
CA ALA A 746 -16.38 35.71 -4.25
C ALA A 746 -15.92 34.24 -4.26
N ALA A 747 -15.11 33.84 -5.24
CA ALA A 747 -14.49 32.52 -5.32
C ALA A 747 -13.35 32.30 -4.30
N ARG A 748 -12.99 33.33 -3.51
CA ARG A 748 -11.89 33.32 -2.52
C ARG A 748 -10.55 32.92 -3.14
N MET A 749 -10.29 33.40 -4.34
CA MET A 749 -9.01 33.24 -5.03
C MET A 749 -8.16 34.50 -4.90
N ALA A 750 -6.84 34.34 -4.95
CA ALA A 750 -5.93 35.47 -5.06
C ALA A 750 -6.05 36.11 -6.45
N LEU A 751 -5.89 37.43 -6.55
CA LEU A 751 -5.94 38.19 -7.79
C LEU A 751 -4.62 38.91 -8.01
N LEU A 752 -4.09 38.82 -9.23
CA LEU A 752 -2.91 39.51 -9.71
C LEU A 752 -3.25 40.33 -10.94
N VAL A 753 -3.09 41.65 -10.87
CA VAL A 753 -3.36 42.56 -11.99
C VAL A 753 -2.08 43.30 -12.37
N PRO A 754 -1.38 42.88 -13.43
CA PRO A 754 -0.22 43.59 -13.96
C PRO A 754 -0.67 44.78 -14.82
N LYS A 755 -0.38 46.00 -14.36
CA LYS A 755 -0.49 47.26 -15.12
C LYS A 755 0.87 47.57 -15.76
N GLY A 756 0.86 48.02 -17.02
CA GLY A 756 2.07 48.22 -17.80
C GLY A 756 2.69 46.93 -18.35
N ILE A 757 1.89 45.87 -18.57
CA ILE A 757 2.39 44.55 -19.01
C ILE A 757 3.27 44.61 -20.27
N ASN A 758 3.01 45.55 -21.18
CA ASN A 758 3.82 45.72 -22.39
C ASN A 758 5.26 46.16 -22.08
N PHE A 759 5.51 46.77 -20.91
CA PHE A 759 6.84 47.16 -20.44
C PHE A 759 7.54 46.05 -19.64
N PHE A 760 6.89 44.92 -19.34
CA PHE A 760 7.53 43.83 -18.60
C PHE A 760 8.68 43.21 -19.40
N PRO A 761 9.76 42.76 -18.74
CA PRO A 761 10.92 42.22 -19.42
C PRO A 761 10.63 40.85 -20.04
N ASN A 762 11.24 40.61 -21.20
CA ASN A 762 11.28 39.27 -21.77
C ASN A 762 12.17 38.36 -20.92
N SER A 763 11.89 37.06 -20.94
CA SER A 763 12.64 36.09 -20.12
C SER A 763 14.14 36.02 -20.43
N THR A 764 14.63 36.58 -21.55
CA THR A 764 16.05 36.63 -21.92
C THR A 764 16.82 37.78 -21.28
N ILE A 765 16.14 38.85 -20.92
CA ILE A 765 16.75 40.06 -20.37
C ILE A 765 17.00 39.85 -18.88
N LYS A 766 18.14 40.34 -18.38
CA LYS A 766 18.44 40.43 -16.95
C LYS A 766 18.18 41.86 -16.49
N MET A 767 17.35 42.00 -15.47
CA MET A 767 17.06 43.28 -14.84
C MET A 767 17.98 43.49 -13.64
N SER A 768 18.42 44.72 -13.45
CA SER A 768 19.13 45.18 -12.25
C SER A 768 18.43 46.43 -11.72
N GLY A 769 18.21 46.49 -10.42
CA GLY A 769 17.47 47.57 -9.76
C GLY A 769 16.70 47.07 -8.55
N ASN A 770 15.66 47.79 -8.15
CA ASN A 770 14.87 47.47 -6.96
C ASN A 770 13.49 46.91 -7.35
N ILE A 771 13.01 45.95 -6.56
CA ILE A 771 11.59 45.55 -6.52
C ILE A 771 11.04 46.09 -5.20
N ASP A 772 10.08 47.00 -5.32
CA ASP A 772 9.52 47.71 -4.18
C ASP A 772 8.16 47.14 -3.82
N ILE A 773 8.00 46.77 -2.56
CA ILE A 773 6.82 46.12 -2.02
C ILE A 773 6.14 47.10 -1.06
N TRP A 774 4.97 47.59 -1.44
CA TRP A 774 4.13 48.45 -0.62
C TRP A 774 3.08 47.63 0.10
N TRP A 775 3.36 47.30 1.36
CA TRP A 775 2.43 46.59 2.22
C TRP A 775 1.56 47.59 2.99
N ILE A 776 0.32 47.72 2.53
CA ILE A 776 -0.68 48.59 3.14
C ILE A 776 -1.71 47.72 3.87
N VAL A 777 -1.55 47.58 5.18
CA VAL A 777 -2.48 46.90 6.12
C VAL A 777 -2.66 45.38 5.91
N HIS A 778 -2.99 44.90 4.70
CA HIS A 778 -3.44 43.52 4.43
C HIS A 778 -2.49 42.70 3.54
N ASP A 779 -2.73 41.38 3.47
CA ASP A 779 -2.11 40.43 2.53
C ASP A 779 -0.57 40.32 2.60
N GLY A 780 0.05 40.73 3.71
CA GLY A 780 1.52 40.81 3.83
C GLY A 780 2.25 39.51 3.49
N GLY A 781 1.66 38.35 3.81
CA GLY A 781 2.24 37.05 3.44
C GLY A 781 2.42 36.86 1.93
N LEU A 782 1.38 37.19 1.15
CA LEU A 782 1.35 37.02 -0.31
C LEU A 782 2.27 38.04 -1.00
N LEU A 783 2.24 39.31 -0.56
CA LEU A 783 3.11 40.36 -1.07
C LEU A 783 4.60 40.06 -0.88
N MET A 784 4.95 39.26 0.12
CA MET A 784 6.33 38.83 0.37
C MET A 784 6.71 37.60 -0.45
N LEU A 785 5.77 36.67 -0.65
CA LEU A 785 6.02 35.44 -1.40
C LEU A 785 6.22 35.69 -2.89
N LEU A 786 5.40 36.55 -3.52
CA LEU A 786 5.45 36.81 -4.96
C LEU A 786 6.82 37.32 -5.45
N PRO A 787 7.39 38.41 -4.91
CA PRO A 787 8.71 38.89 -5.32
C PRO A 787 9.84 37.93 -4.92
N PHE A 788 9.69 37.18 -3.81
CA PHE A 788 10.62 36.12 -3.47
C PHE A 788 10.67 35.03 -4.56
N LEU A 789 9.52 34.55 -5.03
CA LEU A 789 9.43 33.60 -6.15
C LEU A 789 9.98 34.19 -7.44
N LEU A 790 9.66 35.45 -7.73
CA LEU A 790 10.09 36.14 -8.95
C LEU A 790 11.63 36.28 -9.00
N LYS A 791 12.28 36.60 -7.87
CA LYS A 791 13.75 36.72 -7.75
C LYS A 791 14.49 35.39 -7.97
N GLN A 792 13.82 34.25 -7.84
CA GLN A 792 14.42 32.95 -8.20
C GLN A 792 14.64 32.81 -9.71
N HIS A 793 13.88 33.56 -10.54
CA HIS A 793 14.04 33.55 -11.98
C HIS A 793 15.24 34.37 -12.45
N ARG A 794 15.92 33.92 -13.52
CA ARG A 794 17.14 34.54 -14.06
C ARG A 794 17.01 36.03 -14.39
N THR A 795 15.80 36.48 -14.73
CA THR A 795 15.48 37.86 -15.10
C THR A 795 15.57 38.81 -13.91
N TRP A 796 15.10 38.38 -12.73
CA TRP A 796 14.94 39.24 -11.55
C TRP A 796 15.96 38.94 -10.44
N LYS A 797 16.82 37.95 -10.64
CA LYS A 797 17.82 37.48 -9.66
C LYS A 797 18.71 38.60 -9.10
N ASN A 798 19.07 39.57 -9.95
CA ASN A 798 19.97 40.66 -9.57
C ASN A 798 19.23 41.86 -8.93
N CYS A 799 17.91 41.79 -8.76
CA CYS A 799 17.15 42.86 -8.14
C CYS A 799 17.21 42.80 -6.61
N LYS A 800 17.27 43.96 -5.96
CA LYS A 800 17.18 44.11 -4.51
C LYS A 800 15.71 44.27 -4.10
N LEU A 801 15.34 43.73 -2.94
CA LEU A 801 13.98 43.84 -2.40
C LEU A 801 13.93 44.97 -1.38
N ARG A 802 12.99 45.90 -1.54
CA ARG A 802 12.67 46.93 -0.54
C ARG A 802 11.21 46.80 -0.13
N ILE A 803 10.95 46.82 1.17
CA ILE A 803 9.62 46.64 1.75
C ILE A 803 9.24 47.92 2.49
N PHE A 804 8.19 48.55 2.03
CA PHE A 804 7.57 49.71 2.63
C PHE A 804 6.29 49.28 3.34
N THR A 805 6.25 49.40 4.66
CA THR A 805 5.06 49.10 5.46
C THR A 805 4.43 50.39 5.95
N VAL A 806 3.14 50.57 5.71
CA VAL A 806 2.43 51.78 6.16
C VAL A 806 1.93 51.59 7.59
N ALA A 807 2.37 52.46 8.50
CA ALA A 807 1.94 52.49 9.89
C ALA A 807 1.12 53.74 10.19
N GLN A 808 0.18 53.65 11.12
CA GLN A 808 -0.57 54.80 11.62
C GLN A 808 0.30 55.55 12.64
N MET A 809 0.04 56.85 12.84
CA MET A 809 0.75 57.65 13.85
C MET A 809 0.60 57.12 15.28
N GLU A 810 -0.42 56.28 15.53
CA GLU A 810 -0.68 55.67 16.83
C GLU A 810 0.14 54.40 17.08
N ASP A 811 0.74 53.81 16.03
CA ASP A 811 1.49 52.56 16.09
C ASP A 811 2.95 52.79 16.48
N ASN A 812 3.59 51.79 17.09
CA ASN A 812 5.03 51.83 17.34
C ASN A 812 5.83 51.42 16.10
N SER A 813 6.11 52.40 15.23
CA SER A 813 6.84 52.21 13.97
C SER A 813 8.25 51.62 14.15
N ILE A 814 8.95 51.99 15.21
CA ILE A 814 10.31 51.51 15.50
C ILE A 814 10.30 50.01 15.85
N GLN A 815 9.38 49.59 16.73
CA GLN A 815 9.25 48.20 17.12
C GLN A 815 8.77 47.34 15.95
N MET A 816 7.80 47.81 15.17
CA MET A 816 7.33 47.15 13.95
C MET A 816 8.47 46.90 12.96
N LYS A 817 9.33 47.91 12.72
CA LYS A 817 10.52 47.79 11.88
C LYS A 817 11.49 46.72 12.38
N LYS A 818 11.75 46.67 13.69
CA LYS A 818 12.66 45.70 14.32
C LYS A 818 12.12 44.28 14.21
N ASP A 819 10.84 44.09 14.47
CA ASP A 819 10.19 42.77 14.42
C ASP A 819 10.12 42.24 12.98
N LEU A 820 9.81 43.10 12.01
CA LEU A 820 9.88 42.76 10.59
C LEU A 820 11.27 42.35 10.13
N LYS A 821 12.31 43.09 10.55
CA LYS A 821 13.69 42.75 10.22
C LYS A 821 14.10 41.41 10.83
N THR A 822 13.71 41.15 12.08
CA THR A 822 13.97 39.88 12.77
C THR A 822 13.25 38.73 12.08
N PHE A 823 12.00 38.95 11.67
CA PHE A 823 11.20 37.99 10.95
C PHE A 823 11.83 37.61 9.60
N LEU A 824 12.27 38.60 8.82
CA LEU A 824 12.94 38.36 7.53
C LEU A 824 14.27 37.65 7.68
N TYR A 825 15.03 37.97 8.73
CA TYR A 825 16.25 37.26 9.07
C TYR A 825 15.99 35.77 9.32
N HIS A 826 14.94 35.42 10.07
CA HIS A 826 14.57 34.02 10.29
C HIS A 826 14.14 33.31 9.01
N LEU A 827 13.52 34.02 8.07
CA LEU A 827 13.14 33.49 6.75
C LEU A 827 14.28 33.49 5.73
N ARG A 828 15.44 34.09 6.04
CA ARG A 828 16.57 34.28 5.12
C ARG A 828 16.19 35.06 3.86
N ILE A 829 15.24 36.00 3.98
CA ILE A 829 14.88 36.92 2.90
C ILE A 829 15.70 38.19 3.09
N GLU A 830 16.62 38.44 2.16
CA GLU A 830 17.42 39.67 2.14
C GLU A 830 16.60 40.80 1.50
N ALA A 831 16.03 41.65 2.36
CA ALA A 831 15.26 42.82 1.97
C ALA A 831 15.48 43.99 2.94
N GLU A 832 15.45 45.21 2.41
CA GLU A 832 15.48 46.44 3.20
C GLU A 832 14.06 46.78 3.67
N VAL A 833 13.86 47.03 4.96
CA VAL A 833 12.53 47.37 5.52
C VAL A 833 12.50 48.84 5.92
N GLU A 834 11.49 49.56 5.45
CA GLU A 834 11.18 50.92 5.84
C GLU A 834 9.72 51.06 6.25
N VAL A 835 9.47 51.71 7.39
CA VAL A 835 8.11 51.98 7.88
C VAL A 835 7.77 53.41 7.51
N VAL A 836 6.62 53.61 6.85
CA VAL A 836 6.13 54.93 6.42
C VAL A 836 4.93 55.28 7.28
N GLU A 837 5.04 56.35 8.06
CA GLU A 837 3.95 56.83 8.92
C GLU A 837 2.97 57.70 8.11
N MET A 838 1.68 57.40 8.20
CA MET A 838 0.60 58.17 7.55
C MET A 838 -0.56 58.42 8.51
N THR A 839 -1.39 59.42 8.20
CA THR A 839 -2.61 59.68 8.97
C THR A 839 -3.76 58.77 8.51
N ASP A 840 -4.71 58.48 9.40
CA ASP A 840 -5.87 57.60 9.10
C ASP A 840 -6.73 58.07 7.93
N ASN A 841 -6.78 59.39 7.72
CA ASN A 841 -7.47 59.99 6.59
C ASN A 841 -6.86 59.56 5.24
N ASP A 842 -5.55 59.32 5.23
CA ASP A 842 -4.75 59.03 4.03
C ASP A 842 -4.71 57.52 3.71
N ILE A 843 -5.28 56.65 4.57
CA ILE A 843 -5.39 55.19 4.34
C ILE A 843 -6.82 54.65 4.49
N SER A 844 -7.82 55.53 4.53
CA SER A 844 -9.22 55.21 4.85
C SER A 844 -9.86 54.13 3.96
N ALA A 845 -9.40 53.97 2.72
CA ALA A 845 -9.88 52.93 1.81
C ALA A 845 -9.46 51.50 2.23
N TYR A 846 -8.37 51.36 3.01
CA TYR A 846 -7.83 50.06 3.44
C TYR A 846 -8.20 49.70 4.89
N THR A 847 -8.47 50.71 5.73
CA THR A 847 -8.74 50.52 7.17
C THR A 847 -10.19 50.13 7.46
N TYR A 848 -11.17 50.54 6.64
CA TYR A 848 -12.60 50.24 6.87
C TYR A 848 -12.94 48.74 6.86
N GLU A 849 -12.28 47.94 6.03
CA GLU A 849 -12.53 46.48 5.92
C GLU A 849 -11.73 45.65 6.95
N ARG A 850 -10.87 46.30 7.74
CA ARG A 850 -9.82 45.65 8.52
C ARG A 850 -10.35 44.78 9.67
N THR A 851 -11.18 45.36 10.53
CA THR A 851 -11.60 44.71 11.79
C THR A 851 -12.40 43.44 11.52
N LEU A 852 -13.30 43.48 10.54
CA LEU A 852 -14.18 42.35 10.20
C LEU A 852 -13.39 41.18 9.58
N MET A 853 -12.43 41.46 8.69
CA MET A 853 -11.64 40.43 8.02
C MET A 853 -10.59 39.81 8.96
N MET A 854 -10.05 40.60 9.89
CA MET A 854 -9.10 40.13 10.90
C MET A 854 -9.73 39.13 11.87
N GLU A 855 -10.96 39.38 12.33
CA GLU A 855 -11.70 38.43 13.19
C GLU A 855 -11.99 37.11 12.48
N GLN A 856 -12.47 37.17 11.23
CA GLN A 856 -12.69 35.97 10.41
C GLN A 856 -11.40 35.16 10.21
N ARG A 857 -10.28 35.84 9.95
CA ARG A 857 -8.96 35.21 9.84
C ARG A 857 -8.53 34.56 11.15
N ASN A 858 -8.73 35.22 12.28
CA ASN A 858 -8.39 34.67 13.60
C ASN A 858 -9.22 33.45 13.96
N GLN A 859 -10.50 33.40 13.58
CA GLN A 859 -11.34 32.19 13.71
C GLN A 859 -10.78 31.04 12.86
N MET A 860 -10.45 31.31 11.59
CA MET A 860 -9.85 30.31 10.71
C MET A 860 -8.51 29.77 11.26
N LEU A 861 -7.65 30.64 11.81
CA LEU A 861 -6.36 30.22 12.39
C LEU A 861 -6.52 29.30 13.61
N LYS A 862 -7.58 29.51 14.42
CA LYS A 862 -7.90 28.63 15.56
C LYS A 862 -8.32 27.23 15.09
N GLU A 863 -9.06 27.12 13.99
CA GLU A 863 -9.44 25.83 13.40
C GLU A 863 -8.22 25.03 12.91
N LEU A 864 -7.16 25.71 12.46
CA LEU A 864 -5.95 25.08 11.93
C LEU A 864 -4.98 24.51 13.00
N ARG A 865 -5.28 24.68 14.29
CA ARG A 865 -4.48 24.17 15.43
C ARG A 865 -2.97 24.37 15.27
N LEU A 866 -2.55 25.59 14.92
CA LEU A 866 -1.14 25.93 14.73
C LEU A 866 -0.38 26.00 16.07
N ASN A 867 0.84 25.46 16.10
CA ASN A 867 1.73 25.63 17.26
C ASN A 867 2.21 27.10 17.35
N LYS A 868 2.52 27.58 18.56
CA LYS A 868 2.94 28.99 18.79
C LYS A 868 4.14 29.43 17.94
N LYS A 869 5.08 28.51 17.65
CA LYS A 869 6.23 28.73 16.75
C LYS A 869 5.82 28.87 15.28
N GLU A 870 4.81 28.13 14.82
CA GLU A 870 4.25 28.23 13.46
C GLU A 870 3.41 29.51 13.31
N SER A 871 2.71 29.93 14.38
CA SER A 871 1.93 31.18 14.40
C SER A 871 2.83 32.42 14.27
N MET A 872 3.96 32.46 15.00
CA MET A 872 4.98 33.50 14.83
C MET A 872 5.70 33.45 13.46
N GLY A 873 5.53 32.37 12.69
CA GLY A 873 6.01 32.25 11.31
C GLY A 873 5.17 33.04 10.29
N MET A 874 4.05 33.65 10.68
CA MET A 874 3.19 34.43 9.80
C MET A 874 3.45 35.94 9.92
N VAL A 875 3.84 36.57 8.80
CA VAL A 875 4.15 38.03 8.76
C VAL A 875 2.98 38.88 9.24
N GLN A 876 1.77 38.55 8.78
CA GLN A 876 0.57 39.35 9.10
C GLN A 876 0.25 39.32 10.59
N ALA A 877 0.43 38.18 11.26
CA ALA A 877 0.14 38.05 12.69
C ALA A 877 1.05 38.94 13.55
N ILE A 878 2.28 39.21 13.10
CA ILE A 878 3.22 40.10 13.78
C ILE A 878 2.78 41.55 13.65
N VAL A 879 2.35 41.97 12.45
CA VAL A 879 1.87 43.34 12.26
C VAL A 879 0.54 43.57 12.97
N ASP A 880 -0.38 42.63 12.91
CA ASP A 880 -1.68 42.73 13.58
C ASP A 880 -1.55 42.93 15.11
N GLN A 881 -0.54 42.34 15.76
CA GLN A 881 -0.27 42.54 17.19
C GLN A 881 0.03 44.00 17.58
N HIS A 882 0.69 44.75 16.69
CA HIS A 882 1.11 46.13 16.98
C HIS A 882 -0.03 47.14 16.82
N HIS A 883 -1.09 46.78 16.09
CA HIS A 883 -2.26 47.62 15.92
C HIS A 883 -3.36 47.37 16.98
N ASP A 884 -3.35 46.23 17.67
CA ASP A 884 -4.38 45.84 18.66
C ASP A 884 -4.16 46.41 20.07
N MET A 885 -3.01 47.02 20.36
CA MET A 885 -2.53 47.24 21.74
C MET A 885 -3.34 48.28 22.55
N LYS A 886 -4.37 48.95 21.98
CA LYS A 886 -5.23 49.91 22.71
C LYS A 886 -6.75 49.77 22.51
N THR A 887 -7.23 48.97 21.56
CA THR A 887 -8.66 48.87 21.24
C THR A 887 -9.42 47.83 22.09
N ALA A 888 -8.70 46.97 22.82
CA ALA A 888 -9.26 45.83 23.54
C ALA A 888 -10.04 46.14 24.84
N THR A 889 -10.22 47.40 25.24
CA THR A 889 -10.80 47.74 26.55
C THR A 889 -12.31 47.99 26.55
N LYS A 890 -13.02 47.92 25.43
CA LYS A 890 -14.49 48.01 25.43
C LYS A 890 -15.12 46.99 24.48
N VAL A 891 -16.14 46.31 24.99
CA VAL A 891 -16.99 45.29 24.35
C VAL A 891 -16.50 43.86 24.60
N ARG A 892 -16.77 43.37 25.82
CA ARG A 892 -16.82 41.93 26.14
C ARG A 892 -18.28 41.52 26.23
N PHE A 893 -18.84 40.93 25.18
CA PHE A 893 -20.11 40.20 25.28
C PHE A 893 -19.81 38.80 25.84
N GLN A 894 -20.55 38.44 26.89
CA GLN A 894 -20.41 37.20 27.64
C GLN A 894 -21.39 36.17 27.05
N GLU A 895 -20.86 35.06 26.51
CA GLU A 895 -21.69 33.92 26.08
C GLU A 895 -22.22 33.13 27.29
N PRO A 896 -23.45 32.59 27.24
CA PRO A 896 -24.10 31.93 28.36
C PRO A 896 -23.64 30.47 28.52
N SER A 897 -23.12 30.11 29.69
CA SER A 897 -22.94 28.72 30.11
C SER A 897 -24.22 28.18 30.75
N ASN A 898 -24.70 27.06 30.23
CA ASN A 898 -25.90 26.37 30.67
C ASN A 898 -25.65 25.52 31.93
N GLY A 899 -26.48 25.70 32.96
CA GLY A 899 -26.86 24.66 33.93
C GLY A 899 -26.11 24.57 35.26
N LYS A 900 -26.67 25.21 36.32
CA LYS A 900 -27.14 24.60 37.59
C LYS A 900 -27.48 25.69 38.63
N THR A 901 -28.76 25.76 39.01
CA THR A 901 -29.32 26.41 40.21
C THR A 901 -29.09 25.53 41.47
N PRO A 902 -29.41 25.96 42.71
CA PRO A 902 -29.88 27.26 43.23
C PRO A 902 -29.13 27.76 44.50
N SER A 903 -29.28 29.03 44.87
CA SER A 903 -29.88 29.46 46.16
C SER A 903 -29.60 30.92 46.49
N ALA A 904 -30.64 31.57 46.99
CA ALA A 904 -30.73 32.97 47.39
C ALA A 904 -29.95 33.27 48.68
N ASN A 905 -29.36 34.46 48.80
CA ASN A 905 -29.81 35.44 49.80
C ASN A 905 -29.06 36.79 49.71
N ASN A 906 -29.88 37.83 49.92
CA ASN A 906 -29.64 39.14 50.52
C ASN A 906 -29.06 40.32 49.71
N LYS A 907 -29.96 41.30 49.61
CA LYS A 907 -29.85 42.71 49.25
C LYS A 907 -29.15 43.54 50.33
N GLU A 908 -28.54 44.65 49.91
CA GLU A 908 -28.58 46.03 50.46
C GLU A 908 -27.62 46.86 49.56
N ILE A 909 -28.05 47.71 48.61
CA ILE A 909 -28.75 49.03 48.63
C ILE A 909 -28.01 50.12 49.43
N LEU A 910 -27.29 51.01 48.71
CA LEU A 910 -27.41 52.50 48.66
C LEU A 910 -26.23 53.06 47.81
N GLN A 911 -26.40 53.52 46.57
CA GLN A 911 -26.93 54.81 46.07
C GLN A 911 -25.95 56.02 46.15
N ASN A 912 -25.41 56.43 44.99
CA ASN A 912 -25.72 57.67 44.23
C ASN A 912 -24.69 57.83 43.08
N GLU A 913 -25.07 57.76 41.80
CA GLU A 913 -25.74 58.79 40.93
C GLU A 913 -24.83 59.99 40.62
N GLY A 914 -24.72 60.54 39.41
CA GLY A 914 -25.31 60.39 38.06
C GLY A 914 -24.44 61.28 37.11
N ASN A 915 -24.62 61.46 35.80
CA ASN A 915 -25.70 61.24 34.84
C ASN A 915 -25.10 61.42 33.42
N GLU A 916 -25.59 60.72 32.39
CA GLU A 916 -26.05 61.33 31.12
C GLU A 916 -26.72 60.31 30.17
N GLU A 917 -27.69 60.83 29.42
CA GLU A 917 -28.88 60.17 28.87
C GLU A 917 -28.78 59.72 27.40
N THR A 918 -29.56 58.67 27.10
CA THR A 918 -29.98 58.16 25.80
C THR A 918 -31.05 59.00 25.08
N LYS A 919 -31.09 58.92 23.73
CA LYS A 919 -32.34 59.00 22.94
C LYS A 919 -32.42 57.86 21.91
N LYS A 920 -33.54 57.14 21.97
CA LYS A 920 -34.01 56.06 21.06
C LYS A 920 -34.89 56.64 19.94
N CYS A 921 -35.06 55.88 18.86
CA CYS A 921 -36.13 56.06 17.88
C CYS A 921 -36.81 54.69 17.63
N ASP A 922 -38.13 54.63 17.83
CA ASP A 922 -39.00 53.47 17.56
C ASP A 922 -39.64 53.58 16.17
N THR A 923 -40.04 52.42 15.61
CA THR A 923 -40.77 52.28 14.33
C THR A 923 -42.11 51.59 14.60
N THR A 924 -43.22 52.11 14.08
CA THR A 924 -44.41 51.35 13.57
C THR A 924 -45.49 52.30 13.07
N GLN A 925 -46.07 52.04 11.88
CA GLN A 925 -47.40 52.54 11.50
C GLN A 925 -48.19 51.45 10.76
N THR A 926 -49.47 51.33 11.12
CA THR A 926 -50.52 50.44 10.60
C THR A 926 -51.52 51.20 9.69
N CYS A 927 -52.26 50.43 8.88
CA CYS A 927 -53.16 50.79 7.76
C CYS A 927 -54.41 51.68 8.06
N ASN A 928 -54.85 52.50 7.08
CA ASN A 928 -56.12 52.44 6.29
C ASN A 928 -56.74 53.79 5.85
N LYS A 929 -57.04 53.89 4.55
CA LYS A 929 -58.14 54.56 3.78
C LYS A 929 -58.71 55.93 4.19
N THR A 930 -58.66 56.92 3.27
CA THR A 930 -59.80 57.55 2.53
C THR A 930 -59.35 58.56 1.44
N SER A 931 -60.16 58.66 0.39
CA SER A 931 -60.09 59.32 -0.95
C SER A 931 -60.46 60.83 -0.99
N PRO A 932 -60.68 61.53 -2.14
CA PRO A 932 -60.13 61.49 -3.54
C PRO A 932 -59.76 62.90 -4.11
N GLN A 933 -59.13 63.00 -5.33
CA GLN A 933 -59.59 63.84 -6.48
C GLN A 933 -58.57 64.01 -7.65
N ASN A 934 -58.97 63.51 -8.84
CA ASN A 934 -58.92 64.02 -10.23
C ASN A 934 -57.69 64.76 -10.87
N VAL A 935 -56.98 64.07 -11.80
CA VAL A 935 -56.82 64.29 -13.29
C VAL A 935 -56.64 65.72 -13.86
N PRO A 936 -55.88 66.02 -14.97
CA PRO A 936 -54.69 65.38 -15.62
C PRO A 936 -53.57 66.36 -16.12
N GLN A 937 -52.46 65.77 -16.63
CA GLN A 937 -51.58 66.23 -17.74
C GLN A 937 -50.95 67.65 -17.74
N SER A 938 -49.61 67.69 -17.73
CA SER A 938 -48.78 68.26 -18.82
C SER A 938 -47.29 68.12 -18.49
N LEU A 939 -46.49 67.76 -19.50
CA LEU A 939 -45.02 67.80 -19.46
C LEU A 939 -44.54 69.23 -19.18
N PRO A 940 -43.43 69.42 -18.45
CA PRO A 940 -42.30 70.05 -19.14
C PRO A 940 -40.90 69.56 -18.72
N VAL A 941 -40.06 69.46 -19.75
CA VAL A 941 -38.69 70.03 -19.85
C VAL A 941 -37.61 69.50 -18.89
N GLN A 942 -36.59 68.90 -19.51
CA GLN A 942 -35.29 68.57 -18.94
C GLN A 942 -34.59 69.83 -18.44
N ASP A 943 -34.36 69.90 -17.13
CA ASP A 943 -33.26 70.67 -16.55
C ASP A 943 -32.14 69.71 -16.13
N LYS A 944 -30.90 70.06 -16.52
CA LYS A 944 -29.66 69.37 -16.17
C LYS A 944 -29.55 69.22 -14.64
N PRO A 945 -29.21 68.03 -14.10
CA PRO A 945 -28.82 67.94 -12.70
C PRO A 945 -27.39 68.47 -12.54
N SER A 946 -27.26 69.59 -11.82
CA SER A 946 -25.99 70.04 -11.26
C SER A 946 -25.48 68.99 -10.26
N ILE A 947 -24.37 68.35 -10.59
CA ILE A 947 -23.70 67.37 -9.72
C ILE A 947 -23.07 68.13 -8.54
N THR A 948 -23.61 67.96 -7.35
CA THR A 948 -22.85 68.18 -6.11
C THR A 948 -22.06 66.90 -5.82
N PRO A 949 -20.72 66.94 -5.71
CA PRO A 949 -19.94 65.73 -5.48
C PRO A 949 -20.18 65.18 -4.07
N ASP A 950 -20.41 63.87 -3.97
CA ASP A 950 -20.54 63.14 -2.71
C ASP A 950 -19.26 63.32 -1.86
N LYS A 951 -19.39 63.90 -0.66
CA LYS A 951 -18.25 64.26 0.23
C LYS A 951 -17.35 63.06 0.53
N GLY A 952 -17.90 61.84 0.55
CA GLY A 952 -17.14 60.60 0.75
C GLY A 952 -16.23 60.25 -0.44
N ASN A 953 -16.63 60.61 -1.66
CA ASN A 953 -15.87 60.32 -2.87
C ASN A 953 -14.65 61.23 -3.03
N VAL A 954 -14.84 62.53 -2.78
CA VAL A 954 -13.74 63.52 -2.79
C VAL A 954 -12.65 63.14 -1.80
N ARG A 955 -13.03 62.65 -0.62
CA ARG A 955 -12.08 62.19 0.41
C ARG A 955 -11.25 60.99 -0.08
N ARG A 956 -11.88 59.99 -0.73
CA ARG A 956 -11.18 58.81 -1.27
C ARG A 956 -10.21 59.17 -2.40
N MET A 957 -10.59 60.08 -3.29
CA MET A 957 -9.68 60.60 -4.33
C MET A 957 -8.48 61.31 -3.71
N HIS A 958 -8.70 62.17 -2.73
CA HIS A 958 -7.62 62.88 -2.03
C HIS A 958 -6.66 61.92 -1.28
N THR A 959 -7.19 60.85 -0.70
CA THR A 959 -6.41 59.74 -0.12
C THR A 959 -5.52 59.08 -1.19
N ALA A 960 -6.06 58.76 -2.37
CA ALA A 960 -5.28 58.14 -3.45
C ALA A 960 -4.13 59.03 -3.94
N VAL A 961 -4.38 60.33 -4.10
CA VAL A 961 -3.36 61.30 -4.56
C VAL A 961 -2.20 61.35 -3.58
N LYS A 962 -2.47 61.56 -2.30
CA LYS A 962 -1.41 61.61 -1.27
C LYS A 962 -0.61 60.32 -1.18
N LEU A 963 -1.30 59.17 -1.22
CA LEU A 963 -0.64 57.88 -1.17
C LEU A 963 0.26 57.69 -2.40
N ASN A 964 -0.22 58.07 -3.59
CA ASN A 964 0.57 58.01 -4.81
C ASN A 964 1.79 58.94 -4.78
N GLU A 965 1.64 60.17 -4.29
CA GLU A 965 2.77 61.12 -4.15
C GLU A 965 3.93 60.50 -3.36
N VAL A 966 3.62 59.79 -2.26
CA VAL A 966 4.63 59.12 -1.44
C VAL A 966 5.23 57.90 -2.15
N ILE A 967 4.40 57.11 -2.84
CA ILE A 967 4.86 55.94 -3.59
C ILE A 967 5.81 56.36 -4.71
N VAL A 968 5.42 57.36 -5.52
CA VAL A 968 6.21 57.87 -6.64
C VAL A 968 7.50 58.52 -6.14
N HIS A 969 7.45 59.31 -5.06
CA HIS A 969 8.66 59.93 -4.49
C HIS A 969 9.73 58.90 -4.11
N LYS A 970 9.34 57.69 -3.68
CA LYS A 970 10.29 56.63 -3.25
C LYS A 970 10.58 55.55 -4.30
N SER A 971 9.66 55.34 -5.24
CA SER A 971 9.62 54.16 -6.11
C SER A 971 9.57 54.50 -7.61
N SER A 972 9.78 55.76 -8.00
CA SER A 972 9.79 56.19 -9.42
C SER A 972 10.83 55.46 -10.27
N GLU A 973 12.00 55.16 -9.70
CA GLU A 973 13.09 54.42 -10.38
C GLU A 973 13.02 52.89 -10.18
N ALA A 974 11.97 52.38 -9.52
CA ALA A 974 11.84 50.96 -9.24
C ALA A 974 11.53 50.16 -10.52
N GLN A 975 12.11 48.96 -10.63
CA GLN A 975 11.89 48.10 -11.79
C GLN A 975 10.54 47.39 -11.75
N LEU A 976 9.98 47.20 -10.56
CA LEU A 976 8.64 46.66 -10.32
C LEU A 976 8.13 47.18 -8.98
N VAL A 977 6.91 47.73 -8.97
CA VAL A 977 6.20 48.10 -7.74
C VAL A 977 5.06 47.12 -7.50
N ILE A 978 5.04 46.50 -6.33
CA ILE A 978 4.00 45.58 -5.88
C ILE A 978 3.21 46.25 -4.77
N LEU A 979 1.90 46.40 -4.95
CA LEU A 979 1.02 46.98 -3.95
C LEU A 979 -0.30 46.21 -3.86
N ASN A 980 -0.99 46.34 -2.75
CA ASN A 980 -2.26 45.68 -2.52
C ASN A 980 -3.42 46.37 -3.25
N LEU A 981 -4.31 45.59 -3.85
CA LEU A 981 -5.50 46.08 -4.54
C LEU A 981 -6.67 46.24 -3.55
N PRO A 982 -7.25 47.43 -3.38
CA PRO A 982 -8.39 47.64 -2.47
C PRO A 982 -9.67 46.93 -2.91
N GLY A 983 -10.60 46.73 -1.96
CA GLY A 983 -11.99 46.31 -2.15
C GLY A 983 -12.72 47.02 -3.30
N PRO A 984 -13.31 46.33 -4.31
CA PRO A 984 -14.33 46.99 -5.13
C PRO A 984 -15.52 47.35 -4.23
N PRO A 985 -16.24 48.45 -4.51
CA PRO A 985 -17.41 48.84 -3.74
C PRO A 985 -18.50 47.75 -3.79
N ARG A 986 -19.20 47.58 -2.66
CA ARG A 986 -20.34 46.66 -2.53
C ARG A 986 -21.53 47.09 -3.39
N ASP A 987 -21.77 48.40 -3.49
CA ASP A 987 -22.81 48.96 -4.33
C ASP A 987 -22.33 49.01 -5.78
N THR A 988 -23.14 48.48 -6.69
CA THR A 988 -22.86 48.40 -8.14
C THR A 988 -23.44 49.59 -8.90
N THR A 989 -23.61 50.75 -8.24
CA THR A 989 -24.03 51.96 -8.94
C THR A 989 -22.91 52.43 -9.87
N PHE A 990 -23.29 52.82 -11.09
CA PHE A 990 -22.34 53.21 -12.15
C PHE A 990 -21.30 54.22 -11.67
N GLU A 991 -21.75 55.26 -10.97
CA GLU A 991 -20.88 56.31 -10.42
C GLU A 991 -19.82 55.75 -9.46
N ARG A 992 -20.19 54.85 -8.55
CA ARG A 992 -19.24 54.27 -7.58
C ARG A 992 -18.23 53.33 -8.22
N GLU A 993 -18.64 52.60 -9.25
CA GLU A 993 -17.73 51.74 -10.01
C GLU A 993 -16.71 52.54 -10.81
N ALA A 994 -17.16 53.62 -11.46
CA ALA A 994 -16.28 54.56 -12.17
C ALA A 994 -15.29 55.23 -11.19
N ASN A 995 -15.77 55.66 -10.03
CA ASN A 995 -14.92 56.24 -8.98
C ASN A 995 -13.84 55.27 -8.49
N TYR A 996 -14.14 53.97 -8.44
CA TYR A 996 -13.15 52.95 -8.06
C TYR A 996 -12.07 52.78 -9.15
N MET A 997 -12.45 52.79 -10.42
CA MET A 997 -11.47 52.76 -11.52
C MET A 997 -10.59 54.02 -11.53
N GLU A 998 -11.19 55.20 -11.31
CA GLU A 998 -10.46 56.46 -11.16
C GLU A 998 -9.49 56.43 -9.98
N PHE A 999 -9.92 55.88 -8.83
CA PHE A 999 -9.07 55.69 -7.66
C PHE A 999 -7.83 54.85 -7.99
N LEU A 1000 -8.00 53.72 -8.70
CA LEU A 1000 -6.89 52.85 -9.06
C LEU A 1000 -5.93 53.49 -10.07
N GLU A 1001 -6.47 54.27 -11.02
CA GLU A 1001 -5.66 55.00 -11.99
C GLU A 1001 -4.78 56.03 -11.28
N VAL A 1002 -5.38 56.88 -10.44
CA VAL A 1002 -4.66 57.91 -9.66
C VAL A 1002 -3.64 57.29 -8.70
N LEU A 1003 -3.95 56.16 -8.07
CA LEU A 1003 -3.04 55.47 -7.14
C LEU A 1003 -1.78 54.94 -7.83
N THR A 1004 -1.84 54.67 -9.13
CA THR A 1004 -0.75 54.03 -9.89
C THR A 1004 -0.20 54.92 -11.00
N GLU A 1005 -0.53 56.21 -10.95
CA GLU A 1005 -0.09 57.21 -11.92
C GLU A 1005 1.40 57.51 -11.74
N GLY A 1006 2.16 57.57 -12.85
CA GLY A 1006 3.60 57.85 -12.81
C GLY A 1006 4.50 56.64 -12.54
N LEU A 1007 3.96 55.42 -12.48
CA LEU A 1007 4.72 54.18 -12.30
C LEU A 1007 4.71 53.31 -13.57
N GLU A 1008 5.88 52.84 -14.01
CA GLU A 1008 6.02 52.11 -15.29
C GLU A 1008 5.48 50.67 -15.21
N ARG A 1009 5.84 49.92 -14.16
CA ARG A 1009 5.49 48.49 -13.98
C ARG A 1009 4.90 48.26 -12.61
N VAL A 1010 3.60 47.99 -12.56
CA VAL A 1010 2.87 47.80 -11.31
C VAL A 1010 2.18 46.44 -11.28
N LEU A 1011 2.35 45.72 -10.18
CA LEU A 1011 1.61 44.50 -9.90
C LEU A 1011 0.68 44.76 -8.71
N MET A 1012 -0.62 44.86 -8.99
CA MET A 1012 -1.63 44.96 -7.95
C MET A 1012 -2.03 43.56 -7.48
N VAL A 1013 -2.00 43.33 -6.18
CA VAL A 1013 -2.16 42.01 -5.55
C VAL A 1013 -3.31 42.03 -4.56
N ARG A 1014 -4.14 40.99 -4.57
CA ARG A 1014 -5.18 40.79 -3.54
C ARG A 1014 -5.24 39.33 -3.12
N GLY A 1015 -5.30 39.09 -1.81
CA GLY A 1015 -5.54 37.76 -1.25
C GLY A 1015 -7.01 37.35 -1.30
N GLY A 1016 -7.25 36.04 -1.35
CA GLY A 1016 -8.57 35.42 -1.17
C GLY A 1016 -9.00 35.28 0.30
N GLY A 1017 -8.12 35.64 1.26
CA GLY A 1017 -8.38 35.63 2.70
C GLY A 1017 -8.08 34.30 3.40
N ARG A 1018 -7.53 33.31 2.67
CA ARG A 1018 -7.22 31.95 3.17
C ARG A 1018 -5.73 31.60 3.09
N GLU A 1019 -4.91 32.54 2.65
CA GLU A 1019 -3.48 32.37 2.41
C GLU A 1019 -2.70 32.34 3.74
N VAL A 1020 -2.24 31.15 4.12
CA VAL A 1020 -1.30 30.96 5.23
C VAL A 1020 0.04 30.51 4.66
N ILE A 1021 1.10 31.28 4.95
CA ILE A 1021 2.45 31.02 4.47
C ILE A 1021 3.35 30.94 5.70
N THR A 1022 3.86 29.73 5.98
CA THR A 1022 4.77 29.47 7.11
C THR A 1022 6.20 29.18 6.65
N ILE A 1023 6.38 28.72 5.40
CA ILE A 1023 7.69 28.42 4.81
C ILE A 1023 7.85 29.16 3.47
N TYR A 1024 8.89 29.98 3.41
CA TYR A 1024 9.37 30.65 2.21
C TYR A 1024 10.56 29.84 1.66
N SER A 1025 10.30 29.03 0.62
CA SER A 1025 11.30 28.19 -0.06
C SER A 1025 11.20 28.29 -1.57
#